data_AF-A0AAU9NEG7-F1
#
_entry.id   AF-A0AAU9NEG7-F1
#
_cell.length_a   1.000
_cell.length_b   1.000
_cell.length_c   1.000
_cell.angle_alpha   90.00
_cell.angle_beta   90.00
_cell.angle_gamma   90.00
#
_symmetry.space_group_name_H-M   'P 1'
#
loop_
_entity.id
_entity.type
_entity.pdbx_description
1 polymer ?
#
loop_
_entity_poly.entity_id
_entity_poly.type
_entity_poly.pdbx_seq_one_letter_code
_entity_poly.pdbx_strand_id
1 'polypeptide(L)'
;MARDCIHSNPHVDYKLRLIGKREQDGRTYNLPTSSEVASLIVGDFCESIEKRDIVVQTSSGLLQRISELHPSYLALQYPLLFPYGDDGYRVDILHRGVTSSSNSKRTTCTMREFFAYRIQDRDHSFSLIVNAKRLFQQFLVDGYTMIESERLYFIRNQQKILRCTSYENLRSQQADGNTDISNVVQRVILPSSFTGGARYMMQNYLDAMSLCKWFGYPDFFITFTCNPKWPEVKRFLKYTSLSPEDRPDILCRLFKIKLDAFIKDLRENEIFGKVQAGSSIKYLFKYINKGPDRATVTMVQSDNDSDNTDAVDEIKEYYDCRYISACEASCRIFKYDVHYRYPAVIRLPFHLPGQQQVVYEADDDIENVLNKPSIVSSMFTGWMKCNEINKEARKLTYVEFPTKFVWKSNLLIWKPREIGYTIGRIHSVSPKLGEAYFLRILLNKVKGPKSFEEIRTVNGEICSTFKDACYNLGLLDDDKEYIDAIKEASLSGSGFYLRFLFATMLLSNSLSKPEIVWENTWDILSGGILYNQQQRLKSPGLSLNEDQLKNLTLFEIEQILLPNNSNLKIYTRMPYPDVDSVSSANNRLISEELDYDIPILKNEFDRLFLALTNEQRNIFLDIMGAVKDNKGGVFFVYGYGGTGKTFLWKTISTAIRAQREIVLNVASSGIASLLLTGGRTTHSRFIIPLTLNEDFVCRIDPDSDLASLVRKTSLIIWDEAPMSLNWEQGFSLKYSVESILLYCQIIDLVTASHLSRDVKEGKRERI
;
A
#
# COMPACT_ATOMS: atom_id res chain seq x y z
N MET A 1 29.30 44.68 -18.37
CA MET A 1 27.93 44.20 -18.65
C MET A 1 28.01 43.24 -19.82
N ALA A 2 27.08 42.27 -19.98
CA ALA A 2 27.15 41.20 -20.99
C ALA A 2 27.41 41.67 -22.45
N ARG A 3 27.05 42.93 -22.77
CA ARG A 3 27.39 43.62 -24.03
C ARG A 3 28.90 43.63 -24.32
N ASP A 4 29.72 43.87 -23.30
CA ASP A 4 31.17 44.02 -23.46
C ASP A 4 31.86 42.66 -23.71
N CYS A 5 31.22 41.56 -23.29
CA CYS A 5 31.67 40.19 -23.54
C CYS A 5 31.35 39.70 -24.97
N ILE A 6 30.19 40.10 -25.52
CA ILE A 6 29.76 39.72 -26.88
C ILE A 6 30.62 40.39 -27.96
N HIS A 7 31.03 41.64 -27.76
CA HIS A 7 31.93 42.32 -28.69
C HIS A 7 33.35 41.74 -28.70
N SER A 8 33.77 41.05 -27.63
CA SER A 8 35.12 40.49 -27.51
C SER A 8 35.30 39.12 -28.19
N ASN A 9 34.23 38.35 -28.44
CA ASN A 9 34.31 37.01 -29.02
C ASN A 9 33.02 36.59 -29.76
N PRO A 10 32.91 36.86 -31.08
CA PRO A 10 31.68 36.65 -31.87
C PRO A 10 31.42 35.19 -32.32
N HIS A 11 32.29 34.24 -31.97
CA HIS A 11 32.18 32.83 -32.39
C HIS A 11 31.98 31.84 -31.22
N VAL A 12 31.62 32.35 -30.04
CA VAL A 12 31.27 31.52 -28.89
C VAL A 12 29.76 31.61 -28.66
N ASP A 13 29.08 30.47 -28.63
CA ASP A 13 27.67 30.40 -28.25
C ASP A 13 27.53 30.67 -26.74
N TYR A 14 26.92 31.81 -26.40
CA TYR A 14 26.60 32.17 -25.01
C TYR A 14 25.17 31.76 -24.68
N LYS A 15 24.98 30.93 -23.64
CA LYS A 15 23.67 30.68 -23.03
C LYS A 15 23.63 31.27 -21.63
N LEU A 16 22.81 32.30 -21.45
CA LEU A 16 22.54 32.93 -20.16
C LEU A 16 21.06 32.77 -19.83
N ARG A 17 20.72 31.94 -18.85
CA ARG A 17 19.37 31.96 -18.25
C ARG A 17 19.33 31.38 -16.83
N LEU A 18 19.18 32.29 -15.87
CA LEU A 18 18.42 32.09 -14.63
C LEU A 18 17.20 33.01 -14.70
N ILE A 19 16.00 32.43 -14.63
CA ILE A 19 14.76 33.18 -14.39
C ILE A 19 14.06 32.52 -13.21
N GLY A 20 14.03 33.26 -12.09
CA GLY A 20 13.33 32.94 -10.86
C GLY A 20 12.09 33.80 -10.66
N LYS A 21 11.07 33.63 -11.52
CA LYS A 21 9.68 34.01 -11.22
C LYS A 21 8.72 33.02 -11.88
N ARG A 22 7.88 32.37 -11.07
CA ARG A 22 6.60 31.81 -11.50
C ARG A 22 5.58 32.95 -11.51
N GLU A 23 4.84 33.12 -12.61
CA GLU A 23 3.74 34.10 -12.71
C GLU A 23 2.37 33.55 -12.29
N GLN A 24 2.30 32.33 -11.75
CA GLN A 24 1.06 31.85 -11.13
C GLN A 24 1.33 31.25 -9.76
N ASP A 25 0.58 31.81 -8.81
CA ASP A 25 0.51 31.43 -7.40
C ASP A 25 -0.09 30.02 -7.26
N GLY A 26 0.60 29.20 -6.47
CA GLY A 26 0.18 27.88 -6.03
C GLY A 26 0.33 27.75 -4.52
N ARG A 27 -0.18 28.73 -3.77
CA ARG A 27 -0.53 28.72 -2.34
C ARG A 27 0.61 28.76 -1.31
N THR A 28 0.71 29.94 -0.67
CA THR A 28 0.93 30.23 0.76
C THR A 28 2.11 29.59 1.48
N TYR A 29 3.26 30.30 1.52
CA TYR A 29 3.94 30.79 2.73
C TYR A 29 4.96 31.87 2.29
N ASN A 30 5.00 33.02 2.97
CA ASN A 30 5.81 34.19 2.60
C ASN A 30 7.31 33.84 2.46
N LEU A 31 8.00 34.48 1.50
CA LEU A 31 9.47 34.54 1.46
C LEU A 31 10.03 34.93 2.85
N PRO A 32 11.14 34.33 3.32
CA PRO A 32 11.71 34.68 4.61
C PRO A 32 12.04 36.19 4.64
N THR A 33 11.44 36.89 5.60
CA THR A 33 11.64 38.34 5.82
C THR A 33 12.89 38.66 6.65
N SER A 34 13.61 37.66 7.16
CA SER A 34 14.84 37.82 7.95
C SER A 34 16.11 37.53 7.13
N SER A 35 17.19 38.27 7.41
CA SER A 35 18.51 38.11 6.77
C SER A 35 19.31 36.92 7.33
N GLU A 36 18.77 35.71 7.19
CA GLU A 36 19.39 34.46 7.69
C GLU A 36 20.01 33.62 6.56
N VAL A 37 21.16 33.01 6.83
CA VAL A 37 21.77 31.98 5.97
C VAL A 37 21.23 30.61 6.34
N ALA A 38 20.92 29.83 5.31
CA ALA A 38 20.52 28.43 5.47
C ALA A 38 20.98 27.58 4.29
N SER A 39 21.14 26.28 4.56
CA SER A 39 21.44 25.27 3.55
C SER A 39 20.15 24.60 3.09
N LEU A 40 20.01 24.43 1.78
CA LEU A 40 19.01 23.54 1.15
C LEU A 40 19.74 22.29 0.66
N ILE A 41 19.26 21.12 1.06
CA ILE A 41 19.76 19.83 0.57
C ILE A 41 18.76 19.30 -0.46
N VAL A 42 19.19 18.95 -1.68
CA VAL A 42 18.30 18.53 -2.80
C VAL A 42 18.63 17.07 -3.18
N GLY A 43 17.59 16.31 -3.54
CA GLY A 43 17.58 14.84 -3.57
C GLY A 43 17.99 14.10 -4.84
N ASP A 44 18.41 14.81 -5.88
CA ASP A 44 18.71 14.19 -7.18
C ASP A 44 20.14 13.59 -7.19
N PHE A 45 20.33 12.54 -6.41
CA PHE A 45 21.56 11.74 -6.45
C PHE A 45 21.38 10.59 -7.44
N CYS A 46 21.85 10.76 -8.68
CA CYS A 46 22.44 9.66 -9.45
C CYS A 46 23.66 9.12 -8.67
N GLU A 47 24.11 7.90 -8.94
CA GLU A 47 25.17 7.19 -8.18
C GLU A 47 26.51 7.93 -8.00
N SER A 48 26.69 9.09 -8.64
CA SER A 48 27.64 10.11 -8.21
C SER A 48 26.98 11.08 -7.22
N ILE A 49 27.22 10.89 -5.92
CA ILE A 49 26.96 11.91 -4.89
C ILE A 49 27.43 13.27 -5.45
N GLU A 50 26.52 14.21 -5.70
CA GLU A 50 26.90 15.61 -5.94
C GLU A 50 27.48 16.15 -4.64
N LYS A 51 28.82 16.13 -4.55
CA LYS A 51 29.60 16.52 -3.39
C LYS A 51 29.83 18.04 -3.45
N ARG A 52 29.91 18.68 -2.28
CA ARG A 52 30.43 20.04 -2.15
C ARG A 52 31.91 20.03 -2.55
N ASP A 53 32.20 20.36 -3.80
CA ASP A 53 33.52 20.13 -4.39
C ASP A 53 34.45 21.35 -4.22
N ILE A 54 35.56 21.18 -3.50
CA ILE A 54 36.78 21.97 -3.73
C ILE A 54 37.67 21.16 -4.66
N VAL A 55 37.82 21.62 -5.90
CA VAL A 55 38.66 20.99 -6.91
C VAL A 55 39.96 21.78 -7.01
N VAL A 56 41.08 21.13 -6.70
CA VAL A 56 42.42 21.72 -6.83
C VAL A 56 43.09 21.15 -8.08
N GLN A 57 43.67 22.03 -8.89
CA GLN A 57 44.40 21.67 -10.11
C GLN A 57 45.90 21.81 -9.86
N THR A 58 46.67 20.76 -10.12
CA THR A 58 48.14 20.88 -10.20
C THR A 58 48.54 21.53 -11.53
N SER A 59 49.72 22.18 -11.58
CA SER A 59 50.29 22.73 -12.82
C SER A 59 50.50 21.69 -13.93
N SER A 60 50.39 20.40 -13.62
CA SER A 60 50.44 19.25 -14.52
C SER A 60 49.06 18.76 -15.05
N GLY A 61 47.95 19.43 -14.69
CA GLY A 61 46.65 19.24 -15.36
C GLY A 61 45.70 18.19 -14.79
N LEU A 62 46.01 17.55 -13.66
CA LEU A 62 45.10 16.59 -13.01
C LEU A 62 44.26 17.28 -11.92
N LEU A 63 42.94 17.09 -11.98
CA LEU A 63 41.99 17.60 -10.98
C LEU A 63 41.95 16.64 -9.77
N GLN A 64 42.28 17.14 -8.58
CA GLN A 64 42.12 16.42 -7.33
C GLN A 64 40.98 17.02 -6.51
N ARG A 65 40.05 16.18 -6.06
CA ARG A 65 38.92 16.58 -5.22
C ARG A 65 39.29 16.45 -3.75
N ILE A 66 38.96 17.46 -2.95
CA ILE A 66 39.15 17.44 -1.49
C ILE A 66 37.81 17.16 -0.82
N SER A 67 37.75 16.07 -0.04
CA SER A 67 36.58 15.72 0.77
C SER A 67 36.30 16.78 1.83
N GLU A 68 35.03 17.01 2.18
CA GLU A 68 34.64 17.86 3.32
C GLU A 68 35.24 17.36 4.65
N LEU A 69 35.60 16.08 4.73
CA LEU A 69 36.26 15.48 5.89
C LEU A 69 37.78 15.71 5.93
N HIS A 70 38.36 16.37 4.92
CA HIS A 70 39.80 16.61 4.85
C HIS A 70 40.24 17.74 5.80
N PRO A 71 41.39 17.63 6.50
CA PRO A 71 41.82 18.65 7.47
C PRO A 71 41.94 20.06 6.87
N SER A 72 42.44 20.18 5.64
CA SER A 72 42.59 21.47 4.96
C SER A 72 41.30 22.05 4.36
N TYR A 73 40.17 21.32 4.40
CA TYR A 73 38.93 21.74 3.74
C TYR A 73 38.43 23.10 4.25
N LEU A 74 38.39 23.29 5.58
CA LEU A 74 37.90 24.54 6.19
C LEU A 74 38.76 25.75 5.83
N ALA A 75 40.08 25.58 5.77
CA ALA A 75 40.99 26.66 5.41
C ALA A 75 40.84 27.08 3.94
N LEU A 76 40.60 26.12 3.05
CA LEU A 76 40.36 26.37 1.63
C LEU A 76 38.98 26.99 1.36
N GLN A 77 37.96 26.56 2.11
CA GLN A 77 36.60 27.09 1.99
C GLN A 77 36.45 28.48 2.62
N TYR A 78 37.17 28.74 3.72
CA TYR A 78 37.11 29.99 4.46
C TYR A 78 38.49 30.66 4.66
N PRO A 79 39.20 31.07 3.58
CA PRO A 79 40.53 31.68 3.69
C PRO A 79 40.55 32.94 4.58
N LEU A 80 39.44 33.69 4.61
CA LEU A 80 39.28 34.87 5.47
C LEU A 80 39.16 34.51 6.96
N LEU A 81 38.64 33.33 7.31
CA LEU A 81 38.57 32.87 8.70
C LEU A 81 39.84 32.16 9.14
N PHE A 82 40.61 31.60 8.19
CA PHE A 82 41.84 30.84 8.42
C PHE A 82 42.99 31.40 7.57
N PRO A 83 43.46 32.64 7.83
CA PRO A 83 44.47 33.30 7.00
C PRO A 83 45.84 32.60 7.02
N TYR A 84 46.11 31.78 8.05
CA TYR A 84 47.33 30.99 8.17
C TYR A 84 47.21 29.56 7.65
N GLY A 85 46.05 29.19 7.11
CA GLY A 85 45.83 27.83 6.60
C GLY A 85 45.76 26.75 7.70
N ASP A 86 45.33 27.12 8.91
CA ASP A 86 45.28 26.19 10.05
C ASP A 86 44.49 24.92 9.71
N ASP A 87 44.98 23.78 10.21
CA ASP A 87 44.27 22.52 10.06
C ASP A 87 42.89 22.56 10.74
N GLY A 88 41.89 22.06 10.01
CA GLY A 88 40.55 21.78 10.47
C GLY A 88 40.47 20.53 11.36
N TYR A 89 39.29 19.93 11.42
CA TYR A 89 39.06 18.73 12.23
C TYR A 89 39.87 17.53 11.71
N ARG A 90 40.39 16.72 12.64
CA ARG A 90 41.01 15.41 12.41
C ARG A 90 40.55 14.41 13.46
N VAL A 91 40.47 13.13 13.07
CA VAL A 91 39.95 12.04 13.93
C VAL A 91 40.89 11.72 15.11
N ASP A 92 42.17 12.08 14.99
CA ASP A 92 43.24 11.79 15.95
C ASP A 92 43.49 12.91 16.98
N ILE A 93 42.65 13.96 17.01
CA ILE A 93 42.79 15.04 17.99
C ILE A 93 42.51 14.48 19.40
N LEU A 94 43.54 14.39 20.25
CA LEU A 94 43.41 13.92 21.63
C LEU A 94 42.76 14.96 22.54
N HIS A 95 42.01 14.49 23.53
CA HIS A 95 41.56 15.33 24.63
C HIS A 95 42.76 15.76 25.50
N ARG A 96 42.72 17.00 26.00
CA ARG A 96 43.76 17.51 26.91
C ARG A 96 43.80 16.65 28.18
N GLY A 97 44.97 16.09 28.52
CA GLY A 97 45.19 15.31 29.74
C GLY A 97 45.00 13.79 29.59
N VAL A 98 44.82 13.27 28.38
CA VAL A 98 44.80 11.82 28.12
C VAL A 98 46.22 11.25 28.23
N THR A 99 46.45 10.38 29.20
CA THR A 99 47.65 9.55 29.36
C THR A 99 47.31 8.07 29.13
N SER A 100 48.32 7.23 28.90
CA SER A 100 48.19 5.77 28.72
C SER A 100 47.52 5.04 29.90
N SER A 101 47.36 5.73 31.04
CA SER A 101 46.75 5.26 32.29
C SER A 101 45.30 5.72 32.51
N SER A 102 44.71 6.46 31.56
CA SER A 102 43.36 7.00 31.73
C SER A 102 42.26 5.99 31.33
N ASN A 103 41.37 5.66 32.27
CA ASN A 103 40.20 4.77 32.05
C ASN A 103 39.06 5.44 31.23
N SER A 104 39.35 6.44 30.40
CA SER A 104 38.32 7.12 29.62
C SER A 104 37.88 6.24 28.44
N LYS A 105 36.57 5.98 28.33
CA LYS A 105 35.98 5.27 27.18
C LYS A 105 36.13 6.02 25.85
N ARG A 106 36.49 7.32 25.87
CA ARG A 106 36.74 8.13 24.67
C ARG A 106 37.94 9.05 24.91
N THR A 107 38.97 8.88 24.09
CA THR A 107 40.27 9.57 24.20
C THR A 107 40.45 10.67 23.15
N THR A 108 39.65 10.65 22.08
CA THR A 108 39.71 11.58 20.95
C THR A 108 38.50 12.53 20.90
N CYS A 109 38.74 13.72 20.36
CA CYS A 109 37.77 14.77 20.11
C CYS A 109 36.88 14.39 18.94
N THR A 110 35.56 14.54 19.10
CA THR A 110 34.60 14.37 18.00
C THR A 110 34.48 15.65 17.17
N MET A 111 34.04 15.54 15.91
CA MET A 111 33.86 16.70 15.03
C MET A 111 32.91 17.74 15.64
N ARG A 112 31.84 17.28 16.31
CA ARG A 112 30.94 18.17 17.06
C ARG A 112 31.64 18.92 18.19
N GLU A 113 32.49 18.26 18.96
CA GLU A 113 33.26 18.91 20.03
C GLU A 113 34.25 19.93 19.46
N PHE A 114 34.88 19.63 18.33
CA PHE A 114 35.75 20.56 17.61
C PHE A 114 35.00 21.83 17.19
N PHE A 115 33.87 21.72 16.50
CA PHE A 115 33.07 22.88 16.11
C PHE A 115 32.52 23.62 17.33
N ALA A 116 32.01 22.91 18.34
CA ALA A 116 31.51 23.50 19.58
C ALA A 116 32.60 24.30 20.30
N TYR A 117 33.86 23.84 20.27
CA TYR A 117 35.01 24.56 20.81
C TYR A 117 35.38 25.79 19.98
N ARG A 118 35.35 25.71 18.65
CA ARG A 118 35.70 26.82 17.74
C ARG A 118 34.72 27.99 17.84
N ILE A 119 33.44 27.71 18.09
CA ILE A 119 32.39 28.75 18.20
C ILE A 119 32.21 29.30 19.63
N GLN A 120 33.10 28.97 20.56
CA GLN A 120 33.13 29.62 21.87
C GLN A 120 33.83 30.98 21.80
N ASP A 121 33.16 31.99 22.35
CA ASP A 121 33.76 33.28 22.69
C ASP A 121 34.65 33.08 23.94
N ARG A 122 35.83 33.70 23.96
CA ARG A 122 36.80 33.55 25.07
C ARG A 122 37.29 34.91 25.52
N ASP A 123 37.35 35.09 26.82
CA ASP A 123 37.90 36.30 27.42
C ASP A 123 39.38 36.45 27.02
N HIS A 124 39.77 37.67 26.66
CA HIS A 124 41.13 38.05 26.25
C HIS A 124 41.63 37.50 24.89
N SER A 125 40.76 36.97 24.03
CA SER A 125 41.11 36.62 22.65
C SER A 125 40.03 37.07 21.66
N PHE A 126 40.40 37.82 20.62
CA PHE A 126 39.46 38.17 19.56
C PHE A 126 39.18 36.95 18.68
N SER A 127 37.94 36.48 18.66
CA SER A 127 37.51 35.37 17.79
C SER A 127 36.99 35.92 16.46
N LEU A 128 37.77 35.77 15.39
CA LEU A 128 37.37 36.19 14.05
C LEU A 128 36.10 35.46 13.57
N ILE A 129 36.00 34.17 13.88
CA ILE A 129 34.90 33.29 13.47
C ILE A 129 33.54 33.84 13.93
N VAL A 130 33.38 34.14 15.23
CA VAL A 130 32.08 34.57 15.79
C VAL A 130 31.72 36.03 15.45
N ASN A 131 32.67 36.81 14.93
CA ASN A 131 32.47 38.20 14.53
C ASN A 131 32.27 38.37 13.01
N ALA A 132 32.28 37.27 12.24
CA ALA A 132 32.22 37.29 10.79
C ALA A 132 30.80 37.41 10.19
N LYS A 133 29.78 37.76 11.00
CA LYS A 133 28.39 38.02 10.56
C LYS A 133 27.81 36.88 9.70
N ARG A 134 27.40 37.15 8.46
CA ARG A 134 26.86 36.13 7.53
C ARG A 134 27.84 34.99 7.27
N LEU A 135 29.15 35.25 7.27
CA LEU A 135 30.16 34.21 7.09
C LEU A 135 30.21 33.28 8.32
N PHE A 136 29.95 33.80 9.52
CA PHE A 136 29.78 32.97 10.72
C PHE A 136 28.55 32.07 10.62
N GLN A 137 27.43 32.60 10.13
CA GLN A 137 26.21 31.81 9.92
C GLN A 137 26.46 30.68 8.91
N GLN A 138 27.17 30.96 7.81
CA GLN A 138 27.55 29.95 6.83
C GLN A 138 28.49 28.90 7.45
N PHE A 139 29.50 29.33 8.21
CA PHE A 139 30.42 28.45 8.91
C PHE A 139 29.70 27.50 9.88
N LEU A 140 28.67 27.98 10.60
CA LEU A 140 27.85 27.16 11.49
C LEU A 140 27.06 26.10 10.72
N VAL A 141 26.39 26.50 9.63
CA VAL A 141 25.59 25.60 8.80
C VAL A 141 26.49 24.53 8.20
N ASP A 142 27.62 24.91 7.61
CA ASP A 142 28.59 23.99 7.00
C ASP A 142 29.18 23.04 8.05
N GLY A 143 29.56 23.57 9.22
CA GLY A 143 30.07 22.75 10.31
C GLY A 143 29.06 21.72 10.81
N TYR A 144 27.77 22.08 10.92
CA TYR A 144 26.75 21.12 11.27
C TYR A 144 26.49 20.10 10.16
N THR A 145 26.47 20.50 8.89
CA THR A 145 26.31 19.56 7.79
C THR A 145 27.47 18.56 7.73
N MET A 146 28.70 18.98 8.00
CA MET A 146 29.85 18.05 8.11
C MET A 146 29.66 17.03 9.23
N ILE A 147 29.21 17.47 10.42
CA ILE A 147 28.89 16.58 11.55
C ILE A 147 27.78 15.60 11.17
N GLU A 148 26.78 16.06 10.43
CA GLU A 148 25.63 15.26 10.02
C GLU A 148 26.01 14.23 8.95
N SER A 149 26.79 14.62 7.95
CA SER A 149 27.40 13.76 6.95
C SER A 149 28.24 12.66 7.60
N GLU A 150 29.11 12.98 8.56
CA GLU A 150 29.91 12.00 9.29
C GLU A 150 29.03 10.94 9.98
N ARG A 151 27.97 11.39 10.66
CA ARG A 151 27.05 10.49 11.37
C ARG A 151 26.25 9.60 10.42
N LEU A 152 25.78 10.15 9.30
CA LEU A 152 25.03 9.41 8.29
C LEU A 152 25.94 8.42 7.55
N TYR A 153 27.18 8.81 7.26
CA TYR A 153 28.19 7.93 6.69
C TYR A 153 28.49 6.73 7.61
N PHE A 154 28.62 6.98 8.93
CA PHE A 154 28.75 5.91 9.92
C PHE A 154 27.53 4.97 9.89
N ILE A 155 26.31 5.50 9.90
CA ILE A 155 25.08 4.67 9.85
C ILE A 155 25.01 3.86 8.55
N ARG A 156 25.40 4.45 7.42
CA ARG A 156 25.42 3.79 6.10
C ARG A 156 26.39 2.61 6.09
N ASN A 157 27.57 2.78 6.69
CA ASN A 157 28.58 1.71 6.78
C ASN A 157 28.21 0.62 7.81
N GLN A 158 27.31 0.91 8.75
CA GLN A 158 26.86 -0.02 9.78
C GLN A 158 25.56 -0.76 9.40
N GLN A 159 25.02 -0.56 8.19
CA GLN A 159 23.80 -1.25 7.75
C GLN A 159 23.91 -2.79 7.79
N LYS A 160 25.13 -3.32 7.66
CA LYS A 160 25.40 -4.77 7.79
C LYS A 160 25.06 -5.34 9.18
N ILE A 161 25.13 -4.51 10.23
CA ILE A 161 24.87 -4.88 11.63
C ILE A 161 23.41 -4.57 12.02
N LEU A 162 22.69 -3.78 11.21
CA LEU A 162 21.32 -3.35 11.46
C LEU A 162 20.26 -4.24 10.79
N ARG A 163 20.65 -5.44 10.31
CA ARG A 163 19.72 -6.39 9.68
C ARG A 163 18.79 -7.00 10.72
N CYS A 164 17.51 -7.11 10.39
CA CYS A 164 16.50 -7.63 11.30
C CYS A 164 15.43 -8.41 10.51
N THR A 165 15.06 -9.60 10.99
CA THR A 165 13.98 -10.42 10.40
C THR A 165 13.19 -11.16 11.50
N SER A 166 12.08 -11.83 11.16
CA SER A 166 11.34 -12.65 12.13
C SER A 166 12.03 -14.01 12.35
N TYR A 167 11.89 -14.56 13.56
CA TYR A 167 12.46 -15.86 13.92
C TYR A 167 11.90 -17.02 13.08
N GLU A 168 10.59 -17.04 12.81
CA GLU A 168 9.98 -18.04 11.90
C GLU A 168 10.55 -17.99 10.48
N ASN A 169 10.86 -16.80 9.96
CA ASN A 169 11.46 -16.67 8.63
C ASN A 169 12.89 -17.24 8.61
N LEU A 170 13.69 -17.04 9.68
CA LEU A 170 15.02 -17.66 9.77
C LEU A 170 14.92 -19.19 9.91
N ARG A 171 13.94 -19.69 10.66
CA ARG A 171 13.74 -21.13 10.88
C ARG A 171 13.25 -21.85 9.63
N SER A 172 12.37 -21.22 8.85
CA SER A 172 11.93 -21.75 7.55
C SER A 172 13.08 -21.77 6.54
N GLN A 173 13.88 -20.70 6.47
CA GLN A 173 15.08 -20.65 5.62
C GLN A 173 16.11 -21.74 5.98
N GLN A 174 16.29 -22.02 7.27
CA GLN A 174 17.13 -23.14 7.72
C GLN A 174 16.56 -24.50 7.27
N ALA A 175 15.24 -24.67 7.33
CA ALA A 175 14.56 -25.89 6.89
C ALA A 175 14.63 -26.09 5.36
N ASP A 176 14.65 -25.01 4.60
CA ASP A 176 14.78 -24.99 3.14
C ASP A 176 16.23 -25.17 2.66
N GLY A 177 17.20 -25.34 3.58
CA GLY A 177 18.61 -25.61 3.27
C GLY A 177 19.39 -24.39 2.77
N ASN A 178 18.82 -23.18 2.89
CA ASN A 178 19.46 -21.96 2.41
C ASN A 178 20.36 -21.38 3.51
N THR A 179 21.68 -21.51 3.35
CA THR A 179 22.67 -21.04 4.34
C THR A 179 23.12 -19.60 4.12
N ASP A 180 22.76 -18.98 2.99
CA ASP A 180 23.23 -17.65 2.59
C ASP A 180 22.15 -16.58 2.82
N ILE A 181 22.28 -15.83 3.92
CA ILE A 181 21.37 -14.73 4.31
C ILE A 181 21.76 -13.40 3.63
N SER A 182 22.71 -13.41 2.69
CA SER A 182 23.21 -12.20 2.03
C SER A 182 22.21 -11.56 1.04
N ASN A 183 21.28 -12.34 0.50
CA ASN A 183 20.37 -11.97 -0.59
C ASN A 183 19.03 -11.34 -0.17
N VAL A 184 18.79 -11.09 1.12
CA VAL A 184 17.59 -10.36 1.55
C VAL A 184 17.77 -8.86 1.26
N VAL A 185 16.93 -8.34 0.36
CA VAL A 185 16.90 -6.95 -0.15
C VAL A 185 17.38 -5.90 0.87
N GLN A 186 18.42 -5.15 0.49
CA GLN A 186 19.07 -4.15 1.34
C GLN A 186 18.22 -2.88 1.45
N ARG A 187 17.51 -2.70 2.57
CA ARG A 187 16.96 -1.38 2.96
C ARG A 187 18.00 -0.62 3.77
N VAL A 188 18.37 0.60 3.35
CA VAL A 188 19.19 1.49 4.18
C VAL A 188 18.26 2.19 5.16
N ILE A 189 18.35 1.81 6.43
CA ILE A 189 17.45 2.25 7.49
C ILE A 189 18.14 3.33 8.35
N LEU A 190 17.44 4.45 8.57
CA LEU A 190 17.84 5.49 9.49
C LEU A 190 17.22 5.23 10.88
N PRO A 191 18.00 4.93 11.93
CA PRO A 191 17.46 4.53 13.22
C PRO A 191 16.76 5.69 13.93
N SER A 192 15.78 5.39 14.79
CA SER A 192 15.08 6.41 15.59
C SER A 192 15.97 7.09 16.64
N SER A 193 17.19 6.58 16.88
CA SER A 193 18.21 7.24 17.70
C SER A 193 18.85 8.44 17.00
N PHE A 194 18.71 8.54 15.68
CA PHE A 194 19.25 9.65 14.91
C PHE A 194 18.40 10.92 15.08
N THR A 195 18.87 11.81 15.94
CA THR A 195 18.22 13.09 16.27
C THR A 195 17.93 13.92 15.01
N GLY A 196 16.67 14.26 14.77
CA GLY A 196 16.23 15.03 13.62
C GLY A 196 15.62 14.20 12.48
N GLY A 197 15.87 12.88 12.45
CA GLY A 197 15.27 11.98 11.46
C GLY A 197 13.76 11.84 11.58
N ALA A 198 13.09 11.44 10.50
CA ALA A 198 11.63 11.22 10.47
C ALA A 198 11.17 10.26 11.58
N ARG A 199 11.85 9.12 11.74
CA ARG A 199 11.55 8.15 12.81
C ARG A 199 11.74 8.75 14.20
N TYR A 200 12.77 9.55 14.42
CA TYR A 200 13.00 10.23 15.70
C TYR A 200 11.85 11.18 16.04
N MET A 201 11.43 12.01 15.07
CA MET A 201 10.31 12.94 15.25
C MET A 201 8.99 12.21 15.48
N MET A 202 8.72 11.14 14.73
CA MET A 202 7.55 10.29 14.91
C MET A 202 7.54 9.62 16.29
N GLN A 203 8.67 9.09 16.76
CA GLN A 203 8.74 8.52 18.13
C GLN A 203 8.43 9.58 19.19
N ASN A 204 8.95 10.80 19.01
CA ASN A 204 8.71 11.90 19.95
C ASN A 204 7.22 12.30 20.01
N TYR A 205 6.56 12.34 18.86
CA TYR A 205 5.12 12.57 18.76
C TYR A 205 4.33 11.47 19.45
N LEU A 206 4.62 10.20 19.15
CA LEU A 206 3.92 9.06 19.74
C LEU A 206 4.10 8.96 21.26
N ASP A 207 5.28 9.33 21.78
CA ASP A 207 5.51 9.41 23.22
C ASP A 207 4.64 10.51 23.87
N ALA A 208 4.52 11.69 23.23
CA ALA A 208 3.66 12.76 23.70
C ALA A 208 2.17 12.35 23.69
N MET A 209 1.72 11.67 22.63
CA MET A 209 0.36 11.13 22.56
C MET A 209 0.09 10.06 23.63
N SER A 210 1.12 9.30 24.02
CA SER A 210 0.97 8.29 25.07
C SER A 210 0.81 8.91 26.45
N LEU A 211 1.43 10.07 26.70
CA LEU A 211 1.15 10.86 27.91
C LEU A 211 -0.30 11.34 27.92
N CYS A 212 -0.81 11.84 26.79
CA CYS A 212 -2.22 12.26 26.68
C CYS A 212 -3.18 11.09 26.90
N LYS A 213 -2.86 9.90 26.36
CA LYS A 213 -3.65 8.68 26.59
C LYS A 213 -3.68 8.28 28.07
N TRP A 214 -2.58 8.49 28.78
CA TRP A 214 -2.44 8.07 30.18
C TRP A 214 -3.04 9.06 31.18
N PHE A 215 -2.79 10.36 30.99
CA PHE A 215 -3.20 11.41 31.93
C PHE A 215 -4.44 12.18 31.49
N GLY A 216 -4.89 12.02 30.24
CA GLY A 216 -5.98 12.80 29.66
C GLY A 216 -5.49 13.96 28.80
N TYR A 217 -6.43 14.83 28.42
CA TYR A 217 -6.14 15.99 27.59
C TYR A 217 -5.25 17.01 28.33
N PRO A 218 -4.34 17.71 27.62
CA PRO A 218 -3.50 18.73 28.24
C PRO A 218 -4.33 19.95 28.67
N ASP A 219 -4.12 20.42 29.89
CA ASP A 219 -4.75 21.66 30.40
C ASP A 219 -4.19 22.92 29.74
N PHE A 220 -2.89 22.89 29.42
CA PHE A 220 -2.17 24.03 28.84
C PHE A 220 -1.40 23.65 27.57
N PHE A 221 -1.54 24.48 26.54
CA PHE A 221 -0.71 24.43 25.34
C PHE A 221 0.14 25.71 25.25
N ILE A 222 1.42 25.61 25.62
CA ILE A 222 2.31 26.77 25.77
C ILE A 222 3.32 26.80 24.62
N THR A 223 3.37 27.93 23.91
CA THR A 223 4.41 28.19 22.91
C THR A 223 5.45 29.14 23.48
N PHE A 224 6.68 28.66 23.72
CA PHE A 224 7.80 29.47 24.18
C PHE A 224 8.70 29.85 22.99
N THR A 225 8.86 31.14 22.71
CA THR A 225 9.61 31.65 21.54
C THR A 225 10.82 32.49 21.96
N CYS A 226 11.91 32.40 21.18
CA CYS A 226 13.08 33.25 21.38
C CYS A 226 12.75 34.68 20.96
N ASN A 227 13.14 35.66 21.78
CA ASN A 227 12.97 37.08 21.47
C ASN A 227 14.36 37.74 21.32
N PRO A 228 14.78 38.14 20.10
CA PRO A 228 16.04 38.84 19.87
C PRO A 228 16.17 40.17 20.63
N LYS A 229 15.06 40.74 21.12
CA LYS A 229 15.03 42.00 21.88
C LYS A 229 15.23 41.82 23.39
N TRP A 230 15.50 40.60 23.87
CA TRP A 230 15.77 40.35 25.29
C TRP A 230 16.91 41.23 25.83
N PRO A 231 16.79 41.79 27.06
CA PRO A 231 17.80 42.69 27.63
C PRO A 231 19.21 42.10 27.66
N GLU A 232 19.34 40.80 27.88
CA GLU A 232 20.60 40.09 27.93
C GLU A 232 21.30 40.08 26.56
N VAL A 233 20.54 39.94 25.46
CA VAL A 233 21.06 40.04 24.08
C VAL A 233 21.54 41.46 23.80
N LYS A 234 20.71 42.47 24.13
CA LYS A 234 21.07 43.88 23.95
C LYS A 234 22.32 44.26 24.76
N ARG A 235 22.44 43.77 25.99
CA ARG A 235 23.60 44.00 26.85
C ARG A 235 24.86 43.36 26.27
N PHE A 236 24.75 42.13 25.75
CA PHE A 236 25.87 41.43 25.11
C PHE A 236 26.37 42.17 23.85
N LEU A 237 25.46 42.70 23.04
CA LEU A 237 25.79 43.40 21.79
C LEU A 237 26.09 44.89 21.94
N LYS A 238 25.98 45.46 23.15
CA LYS A 238 26.03 46.91 23.39
C LYS A 238 27.30 47.59 22.84
N TYR A 239 28.43 46.90 22.92
CA TYR A 239 29.74 47.42 22.51
C TYR A 239 30.25 46.77 21.21
N THR A 240 29.39 46.09 20.46
CA THR A 240 29.74 45.44 19.20
C THR A 240 28.97 46.05 18.03
N SER A 241 29.49 45.90 16.81
CA SER A 241 28.79 46.28 15.58
C SER A 241 27.91 45.15 15.03
N LEU A 242 27.51 44.20 15.88
CA LEU A 242 26.79 42.99 15.51
C LEU A 242 25.30 43.14 15.84
N SER A 243 24.47 42.59 14.97
CA SER A 243 23.04 42.43 15.22
C SER A 243 22.74 41.10 15.94
N PRO A 244 21.57 40.93 16.57
CA PRO A 244 21.17 39.64 17.14
C PRO A 244 21.22 38.48 16.14
N GLU A 245 20.88 38.73 14.88
CA GLU A 245 20.89 37.75 13.79
C GLU A 245 22.31 37.27 13.48
N ASP A 246 23.33 38.10 13.72
CA ASP A 246 24.74 37.73 13.54
C ASP A 246 25.26 36.78 14.63
N ARG A 247 24.53 36.60 15.74
CA ARG A 247 24.93 35.76 16.89
C ARG A 247 23.90 34.67 17.22
N PRO A 248 23.62 33.74 16.28
CA PRO A 248 22.69 32.62 16.50
C PRO A 248 23.12 31.72 17.67
N ASP A 249 24.42 31.60 17.92
CA ASP A 249 24.99 30.85 19.05
C ASP A 249 24.52 31.40 20.41
N ILE A 250 24.47 32.72 20.56
CA ILE A 250 24.02 33.40 21.79
C ILE A 250 22.50 33.32 21.94
N LEU A 251 21.75 33.54 20.85
CA LEU A 251 20.29 33.41 20.86
C LEU A 251 19.86 32.01 21.32
N CYS A 252 20.53 30.98 20.81
CA CYS A 252 20.28 29.59 21.15
C CYS A 252 20.62 29.24 22.60
N ARG A 253 21.77 29.73 23.11
CA ARG A 253 22.16 29.59 24.53
C ARG A 253 21.13 30.24 25.46
N LEU A 254 20.79 31.50 25.19
CA LEU A 254 19.89 32.27 26.04
C LEU A 254 18.47 31.69 26.03
N PHE A 255 18.00 31.25 24.86
CA PHE A 255 16.73 30.53 24.75
C PHE A 255 16.73 29.25 25.60
N LYS A 256 17.79 28.44 25.55
CA LYS A 256 17.91 27.22 26.35
C LYS A 256 17.89 27.52 27.85
N ILE A 257 18.66 28.50 28.30
CA ILE A 257 18.69 28.92 29.72
C ILE A 257 17.29 29.34 30.19
N LYS A 258 16.60 30.18 29.42
CA LYS A 258 15.25 30.64 29.78
C LYS A 258 14.20 29.53 29.71
N LEU A 259 14.31 28.62 28.73
CA LEU A 259 13.43 27.46 28.63
C LEU A 259 13.60 26.52 29.82
N ASP A 260 14.85 26.27 30.24
CA ASP A 260 15.14 25.42 31.40
C ASP A 260 14.63 26.04 32.70
N ALA A 261 14.81 27.35 32.87
CA ALA A 261 14.22 28.09 33.99
C ALA A 261 12.69 27.99 33.99
N PHE A 262 12.05 28.15 32.81
CA PHE A 262 10.61 28.03 32.68
C PHE A 262 10.09 26.62 33.00
N ILE A 263 10.75 25.56 32.52
CA ILE A 263 10.40 24.18 32.84
C ILE A 263 10.57 23.92 34.35
N LYS A 264 11.61 24.48 34.97
CA LYS A 264 11.85 24.40 36.41
C LYS A 264 10.71 25.08 37.18
N ASP A 265 10.29 26.27 36.76
CA ASP A 265 9.19 26.99 37.41
C ASP A 265 7.87 26.21 37.35
N LEU A 266 7.59 25.57 36.20
CA LEU A 266 6.42 24.71 36.06
C LEU A 266 6.46 23.48 36.97
N ARG A 267 7.61 22.81 37.09
CA ARG A 267 7.69 21.49 37.74
C ARG A 267 8.11 21.50 39.19
N GLU A 268 9.06 22.35 39.55
CA GLU A 268 9.63 22.39 40.89
C GLU A 268 8.97 23.49 41.72
N ASN A 269 8.74 24.67 41.12
CA ASN A 269 8.09 25.78 41.81
C ASN A 269 6.56 25.71 41.74
N GLU A 270 6.01 24.73 41.02
CA GLU A 270 4.58 24.40 40.94
C GLU A 270 3.67 25.62 40.73
N ILE A 271 4.06 26.56 39.85
CA ILE A 271 3.34 27.82 39.66
C ILE A 271 1.88 27.67 39.21
N PHE A 272 1.54 26.51 38.62
CA PHE A 272 0.16 26.12 38.26
C PHE A 272 -0.31 24.88 39.04
N GLY A 273 0.34 24.58 40.17
CA GLY A 273 0.17 23.34 40.92
C GLY A 273 1.07 22.19 40.42
N LYS A 274 0.90 21.02 41.03
CA LYS A 274 1.73 19.83 40.76
C LYS A 274 1.51 19.29 39.35
N VAL A 275 2.55 19.36 38.52
CA VAL A 275 2.54 18.82 37.15
C VAL A 275 2.51 17.29 37.15
N GLN A 276 1.41 16.70 36.65
CA GLN A 276 1.27 15.25 36.51
C GLN A 276 2.04 14.71 35.29
N ALA A 277 1.96 15.44 34.17
CA ALA A 277 2.71 15.15 32.95
C ALA A 277 3.04 16.44 32.21
N GLY A 278 4.16 16.42 31.50
CA GLY A 278 4.59 17.51 30.64
C GLY A 278 5.41 16.95 29.48
N SER A 279 4.99 17.27 28.26
CA SER A 279 5.79 17.07 27.06
C SER A 279 6.07 18.44 26.47
N SER A 280 7.32 18.77 26.23
CA SER A 280 7.67 19.91 25.39
C SER A 280 8.50 19.45 24.21
N ILE A 281 8.11 19.95 23.04
CA ILE A 281 8.82 19.75 21.80
C ILE A 281 9.40 21.12 21.44
N LYS A 282 10.72 21.22 21.44
CA LYS A 282 11.40 22.45 21.04
C LYS A 282 11.34 22.52 19.51
N TYR A 283 10.45 23.35 19.00
CA TYR A 283 10.48 23.77 17.61
C TYR A 283 11.56 24.82 17.46
N LEU A 284 12.66 24.47 16.80
CA LEU A 284 13.69 25.45 16.49
C LEU A 284 13.15 26.51 15.51
N PHE A 285 12.20 26.13 14.62
CA PHE A 285 11.51 27.04 13.68
C PHE A 285 10.08 26.53 13.36
N LYS A 286 9.08 27.42 13.38
CA LYS A 286 7.64 27.08 13.24
C LYS A 286 7.11 27.06 11.81
N TYR A 287 7.73 27.80 10.87
CA TYR A 287 7.11 28.09 9.56
C TYR A 287 7.87 27.56 8.33
N ILE A 288 9.12 27.08 8.46
CA ILE A 288 9.89 26.53 7.34
C ILE A 288 9.80 24.99 7.28
N ASN A 289 9.37 24.35 8.39
CA ASN A 289 9.34 22.89 8.55
C ASN A 289 7.92 22.29 8.43
N LYS A 290 6.91 23.03 7.94
CA LYS A 290 5.74 22.35 7.37
C LYS A 290 6.23 21.68 6.11
N GLY A 291 6.28 20.35 6.10
CA GLY A 291 6.74 19.59 4.95
C GLY A 291 6.02 20.05 3.68
N PRO A 292 6.68 20.02 2.51
CA PRO A 292 5.95 20.22 1.27
C PRO A 292 4.84 19.17 1.17
N ASP A 293 3.64 19.58 0.78
CA ASP A 293 2.56 18.70 0.30
C ASP A 293 2.98 18.07 -1.04
N ARG A 294 4.07 17.29 -1.04
CA ARG A 294 4.55 16.59 -2.22
C ARG A 294 4.12 15.13 -2.11
N ALA A 295 3.20 14.73 -2.98
CA ALA A 295 3.05 13.34 -3.37
C ALA A 295 4.22 12.98 -4.29
N THR A 296 5.06 12.01 -3.91
CA THR A 296 5.99 11.37 -4.85
C THR A 296 5.17 10.33 -5.62
N VAL A 297 4.85 10.63 -6.88
CA VAL A 297 4.22 9.67 -7.80
C VAL A 297 5.35 9.05 -8.63
N THR A 298 5.65 7.79 -8.34
CA THR A 298 6.55 6.98 -9.16
C THR A 298 5.70 6.29 -10.23
N MET A 299 5.98 6.55 -11.51
CA MET A 299 5.34 5.84 -12.62
C MET A 299 6.02 4.47 -12.76
N VAL A 300 5.37 3.42 -12.30
CA VAL A 300 5.81 2.03 -12.51
C VAL A 300 5.28 1.57 -13.86
N GLN A 301 6.16 1.12 -14.75
CA GLN A 301 5.76 0.45 -16.00
C GLN A 301 5.14 -0.90 -15.66
N SER A 302 3.94 -1.16 -16.20
CA SER A 302 3.05 -2.29 -15.88
C SER A 302 3.56 -3.68 -16.27
N ASP A 303 4.76 -3.79 -16.84
CA ASP A 303 5.16 -5.02 -17.55
C ASP A 303 6.27 -5.82 -16.85
N ASN A 304 6.67 -5.46 -15.64
CA ASN A 304 7.61 -6.23 -14.82
C ASN A 304 7.10 -6.40 -13.38
N ASP A 305 6.04 -7.20 -13.23
CA ASP A 305 5.45 -7.57 -11.93
C ASP A 305 6.25 -8.69 -11.20
N SER A 306 7.57 -8.74 -11.42
CA SER A 306 8.50 -9.58 -10.66
C SER A 306 9.69 -8.74 -10.17
N ASP A 307 9.71 -8.48 -8.87
CA ASP A 307 10.90 -8.14 -8.06
C ASP A 307 11.73 -6.89 -8.43
N ASN A 308 11.09 -5.75 -8.66
CA ASN A 308 11.75 -4.45 -8.45
C ASN A 308 11.00 -3.61 -7.40
N THR A 309 11.08 -4.06 -6.14
CA THR A 309 10.92 -3.12 -5.03
C THR A 309 12.22 -2.33 -4.92
N ASP A 310 12.27 -1.13 -5.49
CA ASP A 310 13.40 -0.22 -5.35
C ASP A 310 13.89 -0.19 -3.89
N ALA A 311 15.19 -0.36 -3.69
CA ALA A 311 15.81 -0.36 -2.38
C ALA A 311 15.52 0.98 -1.67
N VAL A 312 14.64 0.95 -0.66
CA VAL A 312 14.31 2.13 0.14
C VAL A 312 15.57 2.60 0.87
N ASP A 313 16.05 3.81 0.52
CA ASP A 313 17.18 4.48 1.18
C ASP A 313 16.68 5.67 2.02
N GLU A 314 16.45 5.42 3.31
CA GLU A 314 15.99 6.45 4.26
C GLU A 314 17.05 7.55 4.50
N ILE A 315 18.33 7.30 4.20
CA ILE A 315 19.38 8.33 4.27
C ILE A 315 19.24 9.29 3.09
N LYS A 316 18.92 8.79 1.89
CA LYS A 316 18.63 9.63 0.72
C LYS A 316 17.38 10.48 0.98
N GLU A 317 16.29 9.85 1.42
CA GLU A 317 15.05 10.55 1.81
C GLU A 317 15.27 11.61 2.90
N TYR A 318 16.19 11.38 3.84
CA TYR A 318 16.54 12.35 4.88
C TYR A 318 17.24 13.61 4.33
N TYR A 319 18.02 13.47 3.26
CA TYR A 319 18.68 14.59 2.60
C TYR A 319 17.71 15.37 1.70
N ASP A 320 16.68 14.74 1.16
CA ASP A 320 15.75 15.37 0.24
C ASP A 320 15.04 16.60 0.86
N CYS A 321 15.31 17.78 0.29
CA CYS A 321 14.66 19.05 0.60
C CYS A 321 14.76 19.52 2.05
N ARG A 322 15.83 19.16 2.78
CA ARG A 322 16.04 19.63 4.15
C ARG A 322 16.66 21.03 4.20
N TYR A 323 16.00 21.92 4.94
CA TYR A 323 16.48 23.25 5.26
C TYR A 323 17.16 23.27 6.64
N ILE A 324 18.40 23.75 6.71
CA ILE A 324 19.15 23.88 7.97
C ILE A 324 19.54 25.36 8.16
N SER A 325 19.01 26.01 9.19
CA SER A 325 19.38 27.39 9.56
C SER A 325 20.61 27.43 10.48
N ALA A 326 21.28 28.58 10.54
CA ALA A 326 22.42 28.79 11.45
C ALA A 326 22.07 28.59 12.94
N CYS A 327 20.82 28.88 13.33
CA CYS A 327 20.31 28.64 14.67
C CYS A 327 20.04 27.15 14.96
N GLU A 328 19.49 26.40 13.99
CA GLU A 328 19.39 24.93 14.15
C GLU A 328 20.78 24.33 14.28
N ALA A 329 21.69 24.68 13.37
CA ALA A 329 23.09 24.24 13.41
C ALA A 329 23.74 24.54 14.78
N SER A 330 23.60 25.77 15.28
CA SER A 330 24.11 26.17 16.59
C SER A 330 23.55 25.31 17.73
N CYS A 331 22.23 25.10 17.78
CA CYS A 331 21.59 24.26 18.79
C CYS A 331 22.09 22.81 18.75
N ARG A 332 22.29 22.27 17.55
CA ARG A 332 22.76 20.89 17.37
C ARG A 332 24.24 20.73 17.70
N ILE A 333 25.08 21.69 17.33
CA ILE A 333 26.51 21.72 17.69
C ILE A 333 26.67 21.75 19.22
N PHE A 334 25.91 22.61 19.92
CA PHE A 334 25.90 22.63 21.39
C PHE A 334 25.21 21.43 22.04
N LYS A 335 24.58 20.55 21.25
CA LYS A 335 23.88 19.35 21.72
C LYS A 335 22.80 19.69 22.75
N TYR A 336 22.02 20.74 22.50
CA TYR A 336 20.86 21.04 23.33
C TYR A 336 19.72 20.05 23.07
N ASP A 337 19.06 19.64 24.16
CA ASP A 337 17.90 18.76 24.06
C ASP A 337 16.79 19.43 23.24
N VAL A 338 16.26 18.66 22.28
CA VAL A 338 15.20 19.11 21.36
C VAL A 338 13.82 18.76 21.94
N HIS A 339 13.76 17.88 22.93
CA HIS A 339 12.52 17.48 23.55
C HIS A 339 12.73 17.31 25.05
N TYR A 340 11.67 17.49 25.78
CA TYR A 340 11.61 17.25 27.20
C TYR A 340 10.32 16.48 27.49
N ARG A 341 10.40 15.43 28.32
CA ARG A 341 9.26 14.59 28.67
C ARG A 341 9.26 14.27 30.14
N TYR A 342 8.10 14.36 30.74
CA TYR A 342 7.84 13.91 32.09
C TYR A 342 6.42 13.35 32.20
N PRO A 343 6.24 12.18 32.82
CA PRO A 343 7.28 11.19 33.14
C PRO A 343 7.93 10.59 31.88
N ALA A 344 8.97 9.78 32.09
CA ALA A 344 9.61 9.07 30.97
C ALA A 344 8.64 8.07 30.32
N VAL A 345 8.73 7.89 29.01
CA VAL A 345 7.96 6.91 28.24
C VAL A 345 8.93 5.88 27.68
N ILE A 346 8.65 4.60 27.89
CA ILE A 346 9.44 3.48 27.33
C ILE A 346 8.62 2.73 26.29
N ARG A 347 9.22 2.48 25.13
CA ARG A 347 8.59 1.66 24.09
C ARG A 347 8.63 0.19 24.50
N LEU A 348 7.47 -0.45 24.42
CA LEU A 348 7.26 -1.86 24.68
C LEU A 348 7.03 -2.59 23.35
N PRO A 349 8.04 -3.30 22.82
CA PRO A 349 7.86 -4.14 21.64
C PRO A 349 6.99 -5.35 21.99
N PHE A 350 6.20 -5.82 21.04
CA PHE A 350 5.47 -7.09 21.14
C PHE A 350 5.46 -7.75 19.78
N HIS A 351 5.15 -9.03 19.75
CA HIS A 351 5.13 -9.86 18.54
C HIS A 351 4.13 -11.00 18.73
N LEU A 352 3.68 -11.60 17.64
CA LEU A 352 2.94 -12.86 17.67
C LEU A 352 3.87 -14.02 18.10
N PRO A 353 3.32 -15.19 18.51
CA PRO A 353 4.13 -16.38 18.75
C PRO A 353 5.06 -16.66 17.56
N GLY A 354 6.34 -16.94 17.81
CA GLY A 354 7.34 -17.24 16.77
C GLY A 354 7.81 -16.05 15.91
N GLN A 355 7.16 -14.89 16.00
CA GLN A 355 7.48 -13.69 15.19
C GLN A 355 8.40 -12.69 15.91
N GLN A 356 9.17 -13.12 16.89
CA GLN A 356 10.17 -12.25 17.52
C GLN A 356 11.18 -11.74 16.49
N GLN A 357 11.52 -10.46 16.61
CA GLN A 357 12.50 -9.80 15.75
C GLN A 357 13.92 -10.21 16.17
N VAL A 358 14.68 -10.73 15.21
CA VAL A 358 16.04 -11.23 15.38
C VAL A 358 16.99 -10.33 14.61
N VAL A 359 17.98 -9.77 15.30
CA VAL A 359 19.06 -8.98 14.71
C VAL A 359 20.27 -9.89 14.48
N TYR A 360 20.82 -9.84 13.27
CA TYR A 360 21.95 -10.67 12.84
C TYR A 360 22.90 -9.88 11.94
N GLU A 361 24.15 -10.30 11.85
CA GLU A 361 25.15 -9.71 10.96
C GLU A 361 25.19 -10.44 9.60
N ALA A 362 25.83 -9.84 8.59
CA ALA A 362 25.89 -10.43 7.25
C ALA A 362 26.62 -11.77 7.20
N ASP A 363 27.59 -11.96 8.09
CA ASP A 363 28.47 -13.13 8.13
C ASP A 363 28.09 -14.08 9.30
N ASP A 364 26.96 -13.82 9.96
CA ASP A 364 26.46 -14.64 11.07
C ASP A 364 25.88 -15.97 10.54
N ASP A 365 26.28 -17.07 11.16
CA ASP A 365 25.68 -18.38 10.93
C ASP A 365 24.26 -18.47 11.53
N ILE A 366 23.31 -19.04 10.78
CA ILE A 366 21.88 -19.13 11.16
C ILE A 366 21.70 -19.88 12.49
N GLU A 367 22.43 -20.97 12.71
CA GLU A 367 22.31 -21.79 13.92
C GLU A 367 22.84 -21.04 15.15
N ASN A 368 23.97 -20.36 15.00
CA ASN A 368 24.52 -19.49 16.05
C ASN A 368 23.61 -18.30 16.36
N VAL A 369 22.96 -17.71 15.35
CA VAL A 369 21.98 -16.64 15.53
C VAL A 369 20.80 -17.17 16.33
N LEU A 370 20.14 -18.24 15.91
CA LEU A 370 18.94 -18.79 16.55
C LEU A 370 19.16 -19.19 18.01
N ASN A 371 20.39 -19.54 18.39
CA ASN A 371 20.78 -19.89 19.75
C ASN A 371 21.16 -18.68 20.64
N LYS A 372 21.13 -17.44 20.12
CA LYS A 372 21.43 -16.23 20.92
C LYS A 372 20.43 -16.09 22.09
N PRO A 373 20.89 -15.87 23.35
CA PRO A 373 20.01 -15.70 24.51
C PRO A 373 18.99 -14.55 24.37
N SER A 374 19.33 -13.52 23.59
CA SER A 374 18.46 -12.38 23.26
C SER A 374 17.24 -12.75 22.42
N ILE A 375 17.27 -13.89 21.71
CA ILE A 375 16.16 -14.44 20.94
C ILE A 375 15.21 -15.23 21.84
N VAL A 376 15.75 -15.94 22.83
CA VAL A 376 15.00 -16.76 23.79
C VAL A 376 14.23 -15.91 24.82
N SER A 377 14.65 -14.67 25.06
CA SER A 377 14.04 -13.78 26.05
C SER A 377 13.95 -12.34 25.54
N SER A 378 12.79 -11.96 25.01
CA SER A 378 12.47 -10.58 24.62
C SER A 378 11.89 -9.81 25.80
N MET A 379 11.82 -8.48 25.70
CA MET A 379 11.13 -7.66 26.72
C MET A 379 9.67 -8.10 26.92
N PHE A 380 9.03 -8.63 25.87
CA PHE A 380 7.65 -9.10 25.88
C PHE A 380 7.52 -10.48 26.53
N THR A 381 8.33 -11.47 26.15
CA THR A 381 8.30 -12.80 26.79
C THR A 381 8.85 -12.76 28.21
N GLY A 382 9.77 -11.85 28.50
CA GLY A 382 10.25 -11.58 29.86
C GLY A 382 9.15 -11.05 30.79
N TRP A 383 8.14 -10.33 30.29
CA TRP A 383 6.98 -9.91 31.09
C TRP A 383 6.17 -11.12 31.56
N MET A 384 5.88 -12.05 30.65
CA MET A 384 5.19 -13.31 30.96
C MET A 384 5.97 -14.16 31.99
N LYS A 385 7.28 -14.33 31.80
CA LYS A 385 8.16 -15.01 32.78
C LYS A 385 8.16 -14.32 34.14
N CYS A 386 8.11 -12.99 34.18
CA CYS A 386 8.03 -12.25 35.44
C CYS A 386 6.70 -12.50 36.17
N ASN A 387 5.60 -12.64 35.42
CA ASN A 387 4.28 -12.98 35.97
C ASN A 387 4.23 -14.39 36.57
N GLU A 388 5.02 -15.34 36.08
CA GLU A 388 5.13 -16.67 36.69
C GLU A 388 5.65 -16.57 38.13
N ILE A 389 6.67 -15.75 38.34
CA ILE A 389 7.42 -15.69 39.59
C ILE A 389 6.81 -14.69 40.59
N ASN A 390 6.39 -13.50 40.13
CA ASN A 390 6.04 -12.39 41.01
C ASN A 390 4.52 -12.11 41.02
N LYS A 391 3.91 -12.16 42.22
CA LYS A 391 2.47 -11.88 42.41
C LYS A 391 2.09 -10.42 42.12
N GLU A 392 2.97 -9.46 42.40
CA GLU A 392 2.70 -8.04 42.11
C GLU A 392 2.77 -7.73 40.62
N ALA A 393 3.59 -8.47 39.86
CA ALA A 393 3.63 -8.38 38.40
C ALA A 393 2.27 -8.71 37.77
N ARG A 394 1.54 -9.67 38.36
CA ARG A 394 0.23 -10.14 37.87
C ARG A 394 -0.89 -9.09 37.94
N LYS A 395 -0.71 -8.01 38.71
CA LYS A 395 -1.71 -6.94 38.87
C LYS A 395 -1.67 -5.90 37.75
N LEU A 396 -0.66 -5.97 36.88
CA LEU A 396 -0.35 -4.95 35.87
C LEU A 396 -0.61 -5.51 34.47
N THR A 397 -1.13 -4.66 33.59
CA THR A 397 -1.11 -4.89 32.14
C THR A 397 0.31 -4.68 31.60
N TYR A 398 0.55 -5.07 30.34
CA TYR A 398 1.87 -4.87 29.74
C TYR A 398 2.26 -3.38 29.68
N VAL A 399 1.30 -2.51 29.34
CA VAL A 399 1.50 -1.04 29.26
C VAL A 399 1.82 -0.42 30.63
N GLU A 400 1.19 -0.92 31.69
CA GLU A 400 1.43 -0.46 33.07
C GLU A 400 2.72 -1.01 33.66
N PHE A 401 3.28 -2.08 33.10
CA PHE A 401 4.41 -2.79 33.70
C PHE A 401 5.63 -1.91 34.04
N PRO A 402 6.07 -0.98 33.17
CA PRO A 402 7.21 -0.10 33.44
C PRO A 402 7.05 0.85 34.63
N THR A 403 5.81 1.03 35.12
CA THR A 403 5.52 1.87 36.29
C THR A 403 6.10 1.27 37.56
N LYS A 404 6.15 -0.06 37.66
CA LYS A 404 6.66 -0.80 38.83
C LYS A 404 7.85 -1.71 38.56
N PHE A 405 8.19 -1.95 37.29
CA PHE A 405 9.31 -2.81 36.91
C PHE A 405 10.25 -2.09 35.94
N VAL A 406 11.53 -2.47 35.95
CA VAL A 406 12.58 -1.97 35.05
C VAL A 406 13.17 -3.15 34.29
N TRP A 407 13.24 -3.02 32.97
CA TRP A 407 13.93 -3.97 32.11
C TRP A 407 15.45 -3.81 32.25
N LYS A 408 16.15 -4.88 32.58
CA LYS A 408 17.61 -4.93 32.62
C LYS A 408 18.11 -5.62 31.35
N SER A 409 18.45 -4.83 30.32
CA SER A 409 18.87 -5.33 29.00
C SER A 409 20.01 -6.34 29.06
N ASN A 410 21.00 -6.13 29.93
CA ASN A 410 22.17 -7.01 30.04
C ASN A 410 21.83 -8.38 30.65
N LEU A 411 20.73 -8.47 31.40
CA LEU A 411 20.28 -9.69 32.07
C LEU A 411 19.03 -10.28 31.41
N LEU A 412 18.42 -9.57 30.46
CA LEU A 412 17.16 -9.93 29.78
C LEU A 412 16.01 -10.28 30.74
N ILE A 413 15.92 -9.54 31.86
CA ILE A 413 14.88 -9.74 32.88
C ILE A 413 14.25 -8.41 33.34
N TRP A 414 13.01 -8.51 33.81
CA TRP A 414 12.35 -7.45 34.57
C TRP A 414 12.68 -7.57 36.05
N LYS A 415 13.07 -6.46 36.67
CA LYS A 415 13.24 -6.35 38.12
C LYS A 415 12.28 -5.30 38.69
N PRO A 416 11.83 -5.43 39.96
CA PRO A 416 11.09 -4.37 40.63
C PRO A 416 11.84 -3.04 40.54
N ARG A 417 11.09 -1.97 40.33
CA ARG A 417 11.60 -0.61 40.24
C ARG A 417 11.80 -0.03 41.63
N GLU A 418 13.00 0.46 41.89
CA GLU A 418 13.33 1.13 43.16
C GLU A 418 13.19 2.67 43.04
N ILE A 419 13.55 3.24 41.89
CA ILE A 419 13.60 4.70 41.68
C ILE A 419 12.94 5.10 40.34
N GLY A 420 12.31 6.27 40.36
CA GLY A 420 11.71 6.93 39.20
C GLY A 420 10.31 6.42 38.84
N TYR A 421 9.73 7.00 37.80
CA TYR A 421 8.43 6.60 37.26
C TYR A 421 8.49 6.63 35.73
N THR A 422 7.92 5.62 35.08
CA THR A 422 7.96 5.47 33.61
C THR A 422 6.69 4.81 33.13
N ILE A 423 6.17 5.25 32.00
CA ILE A 423 4.97 4.70 31.37
C ILE A 423 5.37 3.86 30.15
N GLY A 424 4.71 2.74 29.94
CA GLY A 424 4.89 1.92 28.74
C GLY A 424 4.11 2.47 27.54
N ARG A 425 4.69 2.37 26.35
CA ARG A 425 4.01 2.63 25.07
C ARG A 425 4.16 1.43 24.15
N ILE A 426 3.03 0.84 23.77
CA ILE A 426 2.98 -0.16 22.72
C ILE A 426 2.92 0.52 21.36
N HIS A 427 3.61 -0.02 20.36
CA HIS A 427 3.59 0.54 19.00
C HIS A 427 2.22 0.36 18.33
N SER A 428 1.85 1.30 17.45
CA SER A 428 0.60 1.19 16.69
C SER A 428 0.71 0.04 15.68
N VAL A 429 -0.38 -0.71 15.53
CA VAL A 429 -0.52 -1.78 14.55
C VAL A 429 -1.79 -1.50 13.77
N SER A 430 -1.71 -1.62 12.44
CA SER A 430 -2.87 -1.44 11.56
C SER A 430 -3.85 -2.59 11.75
N PRO A 431 -5.18 -2.35 11.74
CA PRO A 431 -6.18 -3.41 11.69
C PRO A 431 -5.97 -4.42 10.55
N LYS A 432 -5.35 -3.99 9.44
CA LYS A 432 -4.98 -4.86 8.30
C LYS A 432 -4.03 -6.01 8.68
N LEU A 433 -3.27 -5.87 9.77
CA LEU A 433 -2.35 -6.90 10.26
C LEU A 433 -3.03 -7.97 11.14
N GLY A 434 -4.37 -7.98 11.18
CA GLY A 434 -5.17 -9.07 11.76
C GLY A 434 -4.83 -9.35 13.23
N GLU A 435 -4.38 -10.58 13.52
CA GLU A 435 -4.10 -11.06 14.87
C GLU A 435 -3.13 -10.17 15.68
N ALA A 436 -2.16 -9.52 15.02
CA ALA A 436 -1.25 -8.60 15.70
C ALA A 436 -1.98 -7.36 16.25
N TYR A 437 -3.03 -6.90 15.56
CA TYR A 437 -3.86 -5.78 16.00
C TYR A 437 -4.70 -6.16 17.23
N PHE A 438 -5.32 -7.35 17.21
CA PHE A 438 -6.13 -7.83 18.33
C PHE A 438 -5.26 -8.13 19.56
N LEU A 439 -4.08 -8.72 19.37
CA LEU A 439 -3.10 -8.87 20.46
C LEU A 439 -2.77 -7.51 21.09
N ARG A 440 -2.50 -6.48 20.28
CA ARG A 440 -2.24 -5.11 20.79
C ARG A 440 -3.36 -4.60 21.69
N ILE A 441 -4.62 -4.85 21.33
CA ILE A 441 -5.80 -4.47 22.12
C ILE A 441 -5.76 -5.20 23.48
N LEU A 442 -5.61 -6.53 23.46
CA LEU A 442 -5.57 -7.36 24.66
C LEU A 442 -4.45 -6.95 25.62
N LEU A 443 -3.28 -6.54 25.11
CA LEU A 443 -2.17 -6.08 25.95
C LEU A 443 -2.46 -4.80 26.77
N ASN A 444 -3.52 -4.05 26.42
CA ASN A 444 -4.01 -2.92 27.21
C ASN A 444 -5.04 -3.33 28.28
N LYS A 445 -5.47 -4.61 28.32
CA LYS A 445 -6.59 -5.09 29.15
C LYS A 445 -6.22 -6.27 30.04
N VAL A 446 -5.51 -7.26 29.50
CA VAL A 446 -5.16 -8.50 30.20
C VAL A 446 -4.04 -8.23 31.20
N LYS A 447 -4.21 -8.76 32.41
CA LYS A 447 -3.29 -8.61 33.54
C LYS A 447 -2.69 -9.96 33.93
N GLY A 448 -1.39 -9.97 34.15
CA GLY A 448 -0.67 -11.13 34.64
C GLY A 448 -0.66 -12.43 33.81
N PRO A 449 -0.76 -12.41 32.47
CA PRO A 449 -0.67 -13.64 31.69
C PRO A 449 0.75 -14.22 31.78
N LYS A 450 0.84 -15.54 31.87
CA LYS A 450 2.11 -16.29 31.90
C LYS A 450 2.48 -16.89 30.55
N SER A 451 1.55 -16.92 29.60
CA SER A 451 1.76 -17.44 28.25
C SER A 451 0.90 -16.68 27.24
N PHE A 452 1.17 -16.90 25.95
CA PHE A 452 0.31 -16.38 24.87
C PHE A 452 -1.12 -16.92 24.95
N GLU A 453 -1.30 -18.15 25.41
CA GLU A 453 -2.62 -18.77 25.58
C GLU A 453 -3.41 -18.04 26.67
N GLU A 454 -2.78 -17.73 27.80
CA GLU A 454 -3.42 -16.95 28.87
C GLU A 454 -3.82 -15.53 28.44
N ILE A 455 -3.19 -14.96 27.39
CA ILE A 455 -3.60 -13.65 26.83
C ILE A 455 -4.95 -13.75 26.12
N ARG A 456 -5.27 -14.90 25.50
CA ARG A 456 -6.54 -15.14 24.80
C ARG A 456 -7.55 -15.96 25.62
N THR A 457 -7.28 -16.19 26.90
CA THR A 457 -8.22 -16.86 27.81
C THR A 457 -9.22 -15.84 28.34
N VAL A 458 -10.51 -16.07 28.11
CA VAL A 458 -11.60 -15.22 28.59
C VAL A 458 -12.55 -16.10 29.40
N ASN A 459 -12.90 -15.67 30.62
CA ASN A 459 -13.79 -16.42 31.53
C ASN A 459 -13.38 -17.89 31.79
N GLY A 460 -12.09 -18.21 31.70
CA GLY A 460 -11.57 -19.57 31.90
C GLY A 460 -11.52 -20.44 30.64
N GLU A 461 -12.01 -19.95 29.51
CA GLU A 461 -11.98 -20.64 28.22
C GLU A 461 -10.91 -20.05 27.30
N ILE A 462 -10.12 -20.92 26.66
CA ILE A 462 -9.07 -20.52 25.72
C ILE A 462 -9.72 -20.26 24.36
N CYS A 463 -9.69 -18.99 23.91
CA CYS A 463 -10.22 -18.63 22.61
C CYS A 463 -9.29 -19.13 21.47
N SER A 464 -9.86 -19.36 20.29
CA SER A 464 -9.08 -19.87 19.14
C SER A 464 -8.11 -18.83 18.57
N THR A 465 -8.50 -17.55 18.61
CA THR A 465 -7.73 -16.41 18.12
C THR A 465 -7.71 -15.24 19.12
N PHE A 466 -6.80 -14.29 18.95
CA PHE A 466 -6.82 -13.03 19.70
C PHE A 466 -8.04 -12.18 19.31
N LYS A 467 -8.52 -12.28 18.06
CA LYS A 467 -9.78 -11.66 17.62
C LYS A 467 -10.97 -12.17 18.44
N ASP A 468 -11.11 -13.48 18.59
CA ASP A 468 -12.20 -14.09 19.36
C ASP A 468 -12.15 -13.68 20.84
N ALA A 469 -10.95 -13.60 21.42
CA ALA A 469 -10.79 -13.11 22.79
C ALA A 469 -11.23 -11.64 22.94
N CYS A 470 -10.93 -10.77 21.96
CA CYS A 470 -11.42 -9.39 21.96
C CYS A 470 -12.95 -9.33 21.86
N TYR A 471 -13.54 -10.18 21.02
CA TYR A 471 -14.99 -10.28 20.86
C TYR A 471 -15.68 -10.73 22.17
N ASN A 472 -15.18 -11.79 22.80
CA ASN A 472 -15.72 -12.32 24.06
C ASN A 472 -15.57 -11.34 25.24
N LEU A 473 -14.57 -10.45 25.18
CA LEU A 473 -14.39 -9.36 26.14
C LEU A 473 -15.25 -8.12 25.84
N GLY A 474 -16.03 -8.12 24.76
CA GLY A 474 -16.83 -6.97 24.32
C GLY A 474 -15.96 -5.77 23.92
N LEU A 475 -14.74 -6.01 23.41
CA LEU A 475 -13.80 -4.97 23.00
C LEU A 475 -13.90 -4.63 21.51
N LEU A 476 -14.70 -5.38 20.77
CA LEU A 476 -15.07 -5.08 19.38
C LEU A 476 -16.50 -4.58 19.40
N ASP A 477 -16.76 -3.45 18.76
CA ASP A 477 -18.12 -2.96 18.56
C ASP A 477 -18.91 -4.03 17.79
N ASP A 478 -20.18 -4.24 18.16
CA ASP A 478 -21.06 -5.06 17.35
C ASP A 478 -21.27 -4.35 16.00
N ASP A 479 -21.37 -5.10 14.90
CA ASP A 479 -21.60 -4.44 13.60
C ASP A 479 -23.03 -3.90 13.46
N LYS A 480 -23.77 -3.81 14.58
CA LYS A 480 -25.15 -3.35 14.65
C LYS A 480 -25.25 -1.89 14.26
N GLU A 481 -24.32 -1.03 14.67
CA GLU A 481 -24.30 0.37 14.23
C GLU A 481 -24.16 0.50 12.71
N TYR A 482 -23.40 -0.39 12.05
CA TYR A 482 -23.30 -0.39 10.58
C TYR A 482 -24.58 -0.90 9.92
N ILE A 483 -25.22 -1.92 10.48
CA ILE A 483 -26.53 -2.41 10.02
C ILE A 483 -27.58 -1.30 10.14
N ASP A 484 -27.64 -0.64 11.29
CA ASP A 484 -28.59 0.44 11.56
C ASP A 484 -28.29 1.67 10.68
N ALA A 485 -27.02 2.00 10.44
CA ALA A 485 -26.62 3.07 9.52
C ALA A 485 -27.02 2.80 8.06
N ILE A 486 -26.88 1.56 7.58
CA ILE A 486 -27.34 1.19 6.22
C ILE A 486 -28.87 1.28 6.13
N LYS A 487 -29.57 0.80 7.16
CA LYS A 487 -31.04 0.89 7.24
C LYS A 487 -31.52 2.35 7.29
N GLU A 488 -30.86 3.20 8.06
CA GLU A 488 -31.19 4.64 8.14
C GLU A 488 -30.89 5.35 6.82
N ALA A 489 -29.71 5.10 6.23
CA ALA A 489 -29.34 5.66 4.93
C ALA A 489 -30.33 5.24 3.83
N SER A 490 -30.94 4.06 3.94
CA SER A 490 -31.93 3.58 2.96
C SER A 490 -33.21 4.42 2.88
N LEU A 491 -33.51 5.21 3.91
CA LEU A 491 -34.67 6.11 3.92
C LEU A 491 -34.50 7.27 2.93
N SER A 492 -33.27 7.61 2.57
CA SER A 492 -32.94 8.78 1.73
C SER A 492 -32.02 8.47 0.54
N GLY A 493 -31.29 7.36 0.58
CA GLY A 493 -30.33 6.94 -0.44
C GLY A 493 -30.86 5.89 -1.40
N SER A 494 -30.35 5.90 -2.65
CA SER A 494 -30.66 4.87 -3.63
C SER A 494 -29.89 3.57 -3.36
N GLY A 495 -30.37 2.43 -3.86
CA GLY A 495 -29.67 1.15 -3.70
C GLY A 495 -28.23 1.16 -4.23
N PHE A 496 -27.95 1.92 -5.31
CA PHE A 496 -26.58 2.16 -5.78
C PHE A 496 -25.72 2.86 -4.73
N TYR A 497 -26.23 3.92 -4.11
CA TYR A 497 -25.52 4.63 -3.04
C TYR A 497 -25.24 3.70 -1.85
N LEU A 498 -26.21 2.86 -1.47
CA LEU A 498 -26.04 1.93 -0.36
C LEU A 498 -25.01 0.83 -0.66
N ARG A 499 -24.95 0.32 -1.90
CA ARG A 499 -23.88 -0.59 -2.34
C ARG A 499 -22.50 0.07 -2.25
N PHE A 500 -22.39 1.34 -2.65
CA PHE A 500 -21.16 2.11 -2.50
C PHE A 500 -20.77 2.35 -1.03
N LEU A 501 -21.75 2.65 -0.17
CA LEU A 501 -21.56 2.81 1.26
C LEU A 501 -21.05 1.50 1.90
N PHE A 502 -21.68 0.37 1.59
CA PHE A 502 -21.27 -0.94 2.06
C PHE A 502 -19.86 -1.32 1.57
N ALA A 503 -19.55 -1.09 0.29
CA ALA A 503 -18.20 -1.28 -0.25
C ALA A 503 -17.17 -0.38 0.45
N THR A 504 -17.54 0.85 0.79
CA THR A 504 -16.66 1.77 1.55
C THR A 504 -16.41 1.25 2.97
N MET A 505 -17.43 0.71 3.64
CA MET A 505 -17.29 0.06 4.97
C MET A 505 -16.40 -1.18 4.92
N LEU A 506 -16.45 -1.95 3.83
CA LEU A 506 -15.52 -3.05 3.58
C LEU A 506 -14.08 -2.53 3.41
N LEU A 507 -13.88 -1.51 2.57
CA LEU A 507 -12.56 -0.93 2.29
C LEU A 507 -11.92 -0.28 3.53
N SER A 508 -12.72 0.29 4.44
CA SER A 508 -12.24 0.84 5.71
C SER A 508 -11.80 -0.23 6.71
N ASN A 509 -12.10 -1.52 6.46
CA ASN A 509 -11.89 -2.64 7.39
C ASN A 509 -12.47 -2.37 8.78
N SER A 510 -13.62 -1.69 8.82
CA SER A 510 -14.28 -1.32 10.07
C SER A 510 -15.31 -2.37 10.53
N LEU A 511 -15.72 -3.28 9.64
CA LEU A 511 -16.65 -4.36 9.93
C LEU A 511 -15.94 -5.57 10.56
N SER A 512 -16.48 -6.06 11.68
CA SER A 512 -15.96 -7.23 12.40
C SER A 512 -16.34 -8.55 11.74
N LYS A 513 -17.58 -8.68 11.27
CA LYS A 513 -18.23 -9.81 10.59
C LYS A 513 -19.07 -9.30 9.41
N PRO A 514 -18.43 -8.95 8.28
CA PRO A 514 -19.13 -8.42 7.11
C PRO A 514 -20.28 -9.31 6.60
N GLU A 515 -20.14 -10.63 6.78
CA GLU A 515 -21.16 -11.61 6.39
C GLU A 515 -22.48 -11.41 7.13
N ILE A 516 -22.44 -11.00 8.40
CA ILE A 516 -23.64 -10.74 9.20
C ILE A 516 -24.31 -9.44 8.72
N VAL A 517 -23.51 -8.41 8.43
CA VAL A 517 -24.04 -7.13 7.92
C VAL A 517 -24.71 -7.34 6.56
N TRP A 518 -24.08 -8.11 5.67
CA TRP A 518 -24.63 -8.50 4.38
C TRP A 518 -25.98 -9.23 4.53
N GLU A 519 -26.04 -10.31 5.31
CA GLU A 519 -27.28 -11.08 5.49
C GLU A 519 -28.45 -10.25 6.04
N ASN A 520 -28.15 -9.19 6.83
CA ASN A 520 -29.16 -8.31 7.42
C ASN A 520 -29.55 -7.10 6.55
N THR A 521 -28.89 -6.88 5.41
CA THR A 521 -29.09 -5.67 4.59
C THR A 521 -29.13 -5.91 3.08
N TRP A 522 -28.86 -7.13 2.58
CA TRP A 522 -28.78 -7.43 1.15
C TRP A 522 -30.05 -7.06 0.38
N ASP A 523 -31.22 -7.17 1.02
CA ASP A 523 -32.53 -6.86 0.45
C ASP A 523 -32.60 -5.37 0.08
N ILE A 524 -32.15 -4.50 0.98
CA ILE A 524 -32.06 -3.06 0.77
C ILE A 524 -30.95 -2.72 -0.24
N LEU A 525 -29.79 -3.39 -0.14
CA LEU A 525 -28.67 -3.22 -1.05
C LEU A 525 -29.02 -3.64 -2.49
N SER A 526 -29.94 -4.57 -2.68
CA SER A 526 -30.41 -5.02 -4.01
C SER A 526 -31.34 -4.00 -4.70
N GLY A 527 -31.68 -2.89 -4.02
CA GLY A 527 -32.51 -1.83 -4.55
C GLY A 527 -32.06 -1.33 -5.92
N GLY A 528 -32.98 -1.33 -6.88
CA GLY A 528 -32.74 -0.86 -8.25
C GLY A 528 -32.07 -1.88 -9.19
N ILE A 529 -31.59 -3.03 -8.71
CA ILE A 529 -30.97 -4.06 -9.57
C ILE A 529 -31.97 -4.59 -10.61
N LEU A 530 -33.18 -4.97 -10.18
CA LEU A 530 -34.23 -5.47 -11.08
C LEU A 530 -34.58 -4.42 -12.16
N TYR A 531 -34.78 -3.17 -11.74
CA TYR A 531 -35.08 -2.07 -12.66
C TYR A 531 -33.96 -1.87 -13.68
N ASN A 532 -32.70 -1.83 -13.22
CA ASN A 532 -31.54 -1.69 -14.10
C ASN A 532 -31.46 -2.85 -15.11
N GLN A 533 -31.77 -4.09 -14.70
CA GLN A 533 -31.83 -5.22 -15.63
C GLN A 533 -33.00 -5.14 -16.61
N GLN A 534 -34.18 -4.72 -16.17
CA GLN A 534 -35.31 -4.49 -17.07
C GLN A 534 -34.95 -3.46 -18.15
N GLN A 535 -34.25 -2.39 -17.77
CA GLN A 535 -33.77 -1.37 -18.72
C GLN A 535 -32.66 -1.90 -19.64
N ARG A 536 -31.66 -2.60 -19.08
CA ARG A 536 -30.54 -3.16 -19.85
C ARG A 536 -31.02 -4.18 -20.89
N LEU A 537 -31.93 -5.07 -20.52
CA LEU A 537 -32.49 -6.10 -21.40
C LEU A 537 -33.67 -5.60 -22.24
N LYS A 538 -34.15 -4.38 -22.01
CA LYS A 538 -35.37 -3.81 -22.61
C LYS A 538 -36.60 -4.72 -22.43
N SER A 539 -36.69 -5.39 -21.29
CA SER A 539 -37.80 -6.29 -20.93
C SER A 539 -38.49 -5.79 -19.65
N PRO A 540 -39.58 -5.03 -19.76
CA PRO A 540 -40.28 -4.46 -18.60
C PRO A 540 -41.01 -5.51 -17.75
N GLY A 541 -41.23 -6.72 -18.27
CA GLY A 541 -41.87 -7.84 -17.56
C GLY A 541 -40.89 -8.79 -16.84
N LEU A 542 -39.58 -8.53 -16.91
CA LEU A 542 -38.58 -9.39 -16.29
C LEU A 542 -38.77 -9.45 -14.78
N SER A 543 -38.79 -10.66 -14.23
CA SER A 543 -38.75 -10.93 -12.80
C SER A 543 -37.50 -11.76 -12.49
N LEU A 544 -36.85 -11.47 -11.37
CA LEU A 544 -35.65 -12.17 -10.92
C LEU A 544 -35.95 -12.84 -9.58
N ASN A 545 -35.40 -14.04 -9.38
CA ASN A 545 -35.49 -14.71 -8.08
C ASN A 545 -34.47 -14.14 -7.07
N GLU A 546 -34.58 -14.53 -5.80
CA GLU A 546 -33.73 -14.03 -4.72
C GLU A 546 -32.24 -14.29 -4.97
N ASP A 547 -31.88 -15.51 -5.41
CA ASP A 547 -30.50 -15.88 -5.66
C ASP A 547 -29.88 -15.05 -6.80
N GLN A 548 -30.64 -14.80 -7.87
CA GLN A 548 -30.22 -13.92 -8.97
C GLN A 548 -30.02 -12.48 -8.50
N LEU A 549 -30.91 -11.96 -7.65
CA LEU A 549 -30.77 -10.62 -7.09
C LEU A 549 -29.55 -10.50 -6.20
N LYS A 550 -29.32 -11.45 -5.29
CA LYS A 550 -28.11 -11.50 -4.44
C LYS A 550 -26.85 -11.56 -5.28
N ASN A 551 -26.83 -12.44 -6.29
CA ASN A 551 -25.67 -12.62 -7.15
C ASN A 551 -25.32 -11.35 -7.96
N LEU A 552 -26.32 -10.69 -8.55
CA LEU A 552 -26.14 -9.42 -9.26
C LEU A 552 -25.73 -8.28 -8.32
N THR A 553 -26.27 -8.25 -7.11
CA THR A 553 -25.92 -7.25 -6.08
C THR A 553 -24.46 -7.40 -5.65
N LEU A 554 -24.00 -8.63 -5.38
CA LEU A 554 -22.60 -8.92 -5.07
C LEU A 554 -21.67 -8.58 -6.22
N PHE A 555 -22.09 -8.85 -7.46
CA PHE A 555 -21.33 -8.45 -8.65
C PHE A 555 -21.15 -6.93 -8.72
N GLU A 556 -22.20 -6.13 -8.50
CA GLU A 556 -22.05 -4.67 -8.47
C GLU A 556 -21.12 -4.19 -7.34
N ILE A 557 -21.17 -4.82 -6.16
CA ILE A 557 -20.25 -4.51 -5.06
C ILE A 557 -18.80 -4.85 -5.44
N GLU A 558 -18.57 -6.00 -6.08
CA GLU A 558 -17.26 -6.40 -6.59
C GLU A 558 -16.72 -5.34 -7.57
N GLN A 559 -17.55 -4.83 -8.49
CA GLN A 559 -17.16 -3.77 -9.43
C GLN A 559 -16.79 -2.45 -8.74
N ILE A 560 -17.28 -2.18 -7.53
CA ILE A 560 -16.90 -1.00 -6.74
C ILE A 560 -15.56 -1.23 -6.01
N LEU A 561 -15.28 -2.48 -5.60
CA LEU A 561 -14.05 -2.85 -4.89
C LEU A 561 -12.83 -2.93 -5.83
N LEU A 562 -13.01 -3.44 -7.05
CA LEU A 562 -11.93 -3.66 -8.02
C LEU A 562 -11.09 -2.41 -8.32
N PRO A 563 -11.68 -1.22 -8.60
CA PRO A 563 -10.91 0.03 -8.79
C PRO A 563 -10.07 0.44 -7.57
N ASN A 564 -10.39 -0.07 -6.39
CA ASN A 564 -9.67 0.19 -5.14
C ASN A 564 -8.64 -0.91 -4.81
N ASN A 565 -8.24 -1.73 -5.79
CA ASN A 565 -7.33 -2.87 -5.64
C ASN A 565 -7.77 -3.84 -4.53
N SER A 566 -9.09 -4.04 -4.39
CA SER A 566 -9.70 -4.97 -3.44
C SER A 566 -10.70 -5.88 -4.15
N ASN A 567 -11.12 -6.96 -3.49
CA ASN A 567 -12.14 -7.89 -3.98
C ASN A 567 -12.85 -8.58 -2.81
N LEU A 568 -14.02 -9.15 -3.07
CA LEU A 568 -14.81 -9.86 -2.04
C LEU A 568 -14.09 -11.10 -1.48
N LYS A 569 -13.17 -11.73 -2.24
CA LYS A 569 -12.43 -12.94 -1.77
C LYS A 569 -11.49 -12.65 -0.59
N ILE A 570 -11.05 -11.41 -0.42
CA ILE A 570 -10.23 -10.99 0.75
C ILE A 570 -11.03 -11.18 2.05
N TYR A 571 -12.36 -11.05 1.99
CA TYR A 571 -13.26 -11.25 3.12
C TYR A 571 -13.72 -12.71 3.14
N THR A 572 -12.94 -13.59 3.78
CA THR A 572 -13.06 -15.06 3.72
C THR A 572 -14.44 -15.66 4.01
N ARG A 573 -15.34 -14.92 4.67
CA ARG A 573 -16.70 -15.36 5.01
C ARG A 573 -17.80 -14.70 4.16
N MET A 574 -17.45 -13.76 3.28
CA MET A 574 -18.41 -13.13 2.37
C MET A 574 -18.75 -14.06 1.21
N PRO A 575 -20.02 -14.08 0.75
CA PRO A 575 -20.38 -14.75 -0.49
C PRO A 575 -19.72 -14.04 -1.69
N TYR A 576 -19.40 -14.82 -2.73
CA TYR A 576 -18.76 -14.33 -3.95
C TYR A 576 -19.70 -14.53 -5.15
N PRO A 577 -19.77 -13.57 -6.09
CA PRO A 577 -20.67 -13.68 -7.23
C PRO A 577 -20.25 -14.78 -8.22
N ASP A 578 -21.22 -15.55 -8.70
CA ASP A 578 -21.09 -16.44 -9.85
C ASP A 578 -21.12 -15.61 -11.14
N VAL A 579 -19.94 -15.40 -11.71
CA VAL A 579 -19.68 -14.55 -12.88
C VAL A 579 -20.35 -15.10 -14.15
N ASP A 580 -20.47 -16.42 -14.30
CA ASP A 580 -21.07 -17.06 -15.48
C ASP A 580 -22.60 -16.89 -15.50
N SER A 581 -23.21 -16.90 -14.32
CA SER A 581 -24.62 -16.60 -14.15
C SER A 581 -24.93 -15.13 -14.45
N VAL A 582 -24.06 -14.20 -14.02
CA VAL A 582 -24.24 -12.76 -14.26
C VAL A 582 -24.05 -12.38 -15.73
N SER A 583 -23.05 -12.96 -16.42
CA SER A 583 -22.83 -12.68 -17.85
C SER A 583 -24.03 -13.11 -18.70
N SER A 584 -24.63 -14.26 -18.36
CA SER A 584 -25.84 -14.78 -19.00
C SER A 584 -27.05 -13.88 -18.76
N ALA A 585 -27.22 -13.39 -17.53
CA ALA A 585 -28.32 -12.51 -17.14
C ALA A 585 -28.23 -11.13 -17.80
N ASN A 586 -27.03 -10.70 -18.23
CA ASN A 586 -26.81 -9.43 -18.94
C ASN A 586 -26.96 -9.53 -20.46
N ASN A 587 -26.98 -10.74 -21.03
CA ASN A 587 -27.10 -10.96 -22.46
C ASN A 587 -28.58 -11.12 -22.86
N ARG A 588 -29.10 -10.12 -23.57
CA ARG A 588 -30.50 -10.10 -24.03
C ARG A 588 -30.84 -11.27 -24.95
N LEU A 589 -29.94 -11.66 -25.85
CA LEU A 589 -30.21 -12.73 -26.81
C LEU A 589 -30.37 -14.09 -26.13
N ILE A 590 -29.56 -14.35 -25.10
CA ILE A 590 -29.68 -15.55 -24.26
C ILE A 590 -31.00 -15.51 -23.47
N SER A 591 -31.32 -14.37 -22.88
CA SER A 591 -32.59 -14.20 -22.15
C SER A 591 -33.80 -14.45 -23.03
N GLU A 592 -33.82 -13.95 -24.28
CA GLU A 592 -34.92 -14.17 -25.23
C GLU A 592 -35.09 -15.66 -25.60
N GLU A 593 -33.99 -16.43 -25.72
CA GLU A 593 -34.07 -17.88 -26.03
C GLU A 593 -34.37 -18.76 -24.81
N LEU A 594 -34.39 -18.19 -23.60
CA LEU A 594 -34.74 -18.91 -22.36
C LEU A 594 -36.12 -18.52 -21.81
N ASP A 595 -36.74 -17.45 -22.32
CA ASP A 595 -38.02 -16.89 -21.86
C ASP A 595 -39.25 -17.63 -22.43
N TYR A 596 -39.20 -18.97 -22.46
CA TYR A 596 -40.33 -19.79 -22.89
C TYR A 596 -41.08 -20.40 -21.69
N ASP A 597 -42.41 -20.50 -21.81
CA ASP A 597 -43.25 -21.18 -20.83
C ASP A 597 -43.07 -22.70 -20.91
N ILE A 598 -42.34 -23.26 -19.94
CA ILE A 598 -41.94 -24.67 -19.92
C ILE A 598 -43.13 -25.62 -19.80
N PRO A 599 -44.12 -25.42 -18.90
CA PRO A 599 -45.34 -26.22 -18.89
C PRO A 599 -46.07 -26.28 -20.23
N ILE A 600 -46.19 -25.14 -20.94
CA ILE A 600 -46.84 -25.10 -22.25
C ILE A 600 -46.01 -25.88 -23.29
N LEU A 601 -44.69 -25.66 -23.32
CA LEU A 601 -43.79 -26.37 -24.24
C LEU A 601 -43.79 -27.88 -24.01
N LYS A 602 -43.82 -28.35 -22.77
CA LYS A 602 -43.90 -29.80 -22.46
C LYS A 602 -45.18 -30.41 -23.03
N ASN A 603 -46.32 -29.76 -22.82
CA ASN A 603 -47.59 -30.20 -23.38
C ASN A 603 -47.61 -30.19 -24.91
N GLU A 604 -46.99 -29.17 -25.53
CA GLU A 604 -46.87 -29.11 -26.99
C GLU A 604 -45.95 -30.22 -27.53
N PHE A 605 -44.83 -30.48 -26.87
CA PHE A 605 -43.91 -31.55 -27.21
C PHE A 605 -44.60 -32.92 -27.15
N ASP A 606 -45.33 -33.22 -26.08
CA ASP A 606 -46.01 -34.51 -25.92
C ASP A 606 -47.00 -34.76 -27.07
N ARG A 607 -47.72 -33.73 -27.50
CA ARG A 607 -48.64 -33.80 -28.66
C ARG A 607 -47.90 -34.04 -29.97
N LEU A 608 -46.83 -33.29 -30.22
CA LEU A 608 -46.04 -33.39 -31.45
C LEU A 608 -45.33 -34.75 -31.56
N PHE A 609 -44.77 -35.24 -30.45
CA PHE A 609 -44.05 -36.51 -30.40
C PHE A 609 -44.93 -37.74 -30.64
N LEU A 610 -46.19 -37.68 -30.24
CA LEU A 610 -47.18 -38.74 -30.51
C LEU A 610 -47.57 -38.82 -31.99
N ALA A 611 -47.50 -37.71 -32.72
CA ALA A 611 -47.89 -37.60 -34.12
C ALA A 611 -46.73 -37.85 -35.12
N LEU A 612 -45.51 -38.13 -34.64
CA LEU A 612 -44.38 -38.49 -35.50
C LEU A 612 -44.60 -39.85 -36.18
N THR A 613 -44.21 -39.96 -37.45
CA THR A 613 -44.11 -41.25 -38.12
C THR A 613 -42.95 -42.07 -37.53
N ASN A 614 -42.92 -43.39 -37.79
CA ASN A 614 -41.83 -44.24 -37.32
C ASN A 614 -40.45 -43.78 -37.83
N GLU A 615 -40.36 -43.33 -39.09
CA GLU A 615 -39.15 -42.78 -39.68
C GLU A 615 -38.71 -41.47 -39.00
N GLN A 616 -39.65 -40.53 -38.83
CA GLN A 616 -39.36 -39.26 -38.15
C GLN A 616 -38.96 -39.47 -36.68
N ARG A 617 -39.56 -40.46 -36.01
CA ARG A 617 -39.22 -40.81 -34.62
C ARG A 617 -37.81 -41.36 -34.50
N ASN A 618 -37.35 -42.17 -35.45
CA ASN A 618 -35.97 -42.65 -35.45
C ASN A 618 -34.99 -41.48 -35.59
N ILE A 619 -35.21 -40.61 -36.57
CA ILE A 619 -34.38 -39.40 -36.78
C ILE A 619 -34.38 -38.52 -35.53
N PHE A 620 -35.55 -38.33 -34.90
CA PHE A 620 -35.66 -37.60 -33.64
C PHE A 620 -34.78 -38.21 -32.54
N LEU A 621 -34.83 -39.52 -32.35
CA LEU A 621 -34.07 -40.22 -31.31
C LEU A 621 -32.56 -40.10 -31.53
N ASP A 622 -32.11 -40.20 -32.78
CA ASP A 622 -30.69 -40.10 -33.12
C ASP A 622 -30.14 -38.70 -32.85
N ILE A 623 -30.87 -37.66 -33.26
CA ILE A 623 -30.49 -36.26 -33.01
C ILE A 623 -30.50 -35.95 -31.51
N MET A 624 -31.57 -36.35 -30.80
CA MET A 624 -31.66 -36.12 -29.36
C MET A 624 -30.59 -36.89 -28.57
N GLY A 625 -30.23 -38.09 -29.02
CA GLY A 625 -29.13 -38.86 -28.44
C GLY A 625 -27.79 -38.13 -28.60
N ALA A 626 -27.52 -37.56 -29.77
CA ALA A 626 -26.30 -36.81 -30.02
C ALA A 626 -26.20 -35.52 -29.17
N VAL A 627 -27.31 -34.80 -29.00
CA VAL A 627 -27.38 -33.61 -28.13
C VAL A 627 -27.17 -33.99 -26.67
N LYS A 628 -27.90 -34.99 -26.16
CA LYS A 628 -27.82 -35.40 -24.75
C LYS A 628 -26.46 -35.95 -24.36
N ASP A 629 -25.80 -36.67 -25.26
CA ASP A 629 -24.49 -37.28 -25.02
C ASP A 629 -23.33 -36.30 -25.34
N ASN A 630 -23.61 -35.06 -25.77
CA ASN A 630 -22.60 -34.08 -26.23
C ASN A 630 -21.61 -34.66 -27.26
N LYS A 631 -22.08 -35.56 -28.13
CA LYS A 631 -21.23 -36.23 -29.13
C LYS A 631 -20.80 -35.29 -30.26
N GLY A 632 -21.52 -34.18 -30.45
CA GLY A 632 -21.41 -33.33 -31.62
C GLY A 632 -21.85 -34.06 -32.90
N GLY A 633 -21.99 -33.34 -34.02
CA GLY A 633 -22.31 -33.94 -35.32
C GLY A 633 -23.11 -33.02 -36.23
N VAL A 634 -23.16 -33.38 -37.51
CA VAL A 634 -23.96 -32.68 -38.53
C VAL A 634 -24.92 -33.69 -39.16
N PHE A 635 -26.21 -33.42 -39.06
CA PHE A 635 -27.27 -34.26 -39.62
C PHE A 635 -27.88 -33.59 -40.85
N PHE A 636 -28.01 -34.32 -41.95
CA PHE A 636 -28.68 -33.84 -43.15
C PHE A 636 -29.93 -34.69 -43.41
N VAL A 637 -31.11 -34.14 -43.10
CA VAL A 637 -32.39 -34.82 -43.28
C VAL A 637 -32.99 -34.44 -44.62
N TYR A 638 -33.09 -35.42 -45.52
CA TYR A 638 -33.60 -35.24 -46.87
C TYR A 638 -35.00 -35.84 -47.03
N GLY A 639 -35.91 -35.13 -47.70
CA GLY A 639 -37.23 -35.63 -48.05
C GLY A 639 -37.95 -34.72 -49.03
N TYR A 640 -38.87 -35.28 -49.83
CA TYR A 640 -39.66 -34.52 -50.80
C TYR A 640 -40.55 -33.45 -50.13
N GLY A 641 -41.09 -32.52 -50.92
CA GLY A 641 -42.08 -31.57 -50.43
C GLY A 641 -43.27 -32.30 -49.78
N GLY A 642 -43.71 -31.85 -48.60
CA GLY A 642 -44.84 -32.45 -47.89
C GLY A 642 -44.51 -33.62 -46.95
N THR A 643 -43.26 -34.05 -46.81
CA THR A 643 -42.86 -35.16 -45.90
C THR A 643 -42.76 -34.77 -44.41
N GLY A 644 -43.20 -33.57 -44.03
CA GLY A 644 -43.24 -33.14 -42.63
C GLY A 644 -41.88 -32.76 -41.99
N LYS A 645 -40.88 -32.35 -42.78
CA LYS A 645 -39.56 -31.91 -42.25
C LYS A 645 -39.68 -30.78 -41.22
N THR A 646 -40.42 -29.73 -41.54
CA THR A 646 -40.66 -28.61 -40.63
C THR A 646 -41.42 -29.04 -39.37
N PHE A 647 -42.30 -30.05 -39.47
CA PHE A 647 -42.97 -30.65 -38.32
C PHE A 647 -41.95 -31.35 -37.40
N LEU A 648 -41.02 -32.12 -37.95
CA LEU A 648 -39.92 -32.74 -37.20
C LEU A 648 -39.03 -31.69 -36.51
N TRP A 649 -38.65 -30.61 -37.22
CA TRP A 649 -37.87 -29.49 -36.65
C TRP A 649 -38.57 -28.83 -35.48
N LYS A 650 -39.88 -28.60 -35.60
CA LYS A 650 -40.69 -28.07 -34.51
C LYS A 650 -40.66 -29.00 -33.30
N THR A 651 -40.83 -30.31 -33.50
CA THR A 651 -40.81 -31.30 -32.42
C THR A 651 -39.47 -31.35 -31.68
N ILE A 652 -38.34 -31.33 -32.40
CA ILE A 652 -36.99 -31.30 -31.80
C ILE A 652 -36.76 -30.00 -31.03
N SER A 653 -37.08 -28.85 -31.63
CA SER A 653 -36.89 -27.54 -31.00
C SER A 653 -37.69 -27.42 -29.69
N THR A 654 -38.94 -27.87 -29.68
CA THR A 654 -39.78 -27.87 -28.48
C THR A 654 -39.24 -28.80 -27.38
N ALA A 655 -38.70 -29.98 -27.75
CA ALA A 655 -38.13 -30.95 -26.80
C ALA A 655 -36.92 -30.42 -26.03
N ILE A 656 -36.02 -29.71 -26.71
CA ILE A 656 -34.79 -29.14 -26.13
C ILE A 656 -35.14 -27.90 -25.30
N ARG A 657 -36.01 -27.01 -25.82
CA ARG A 657 -36.45 -25.82 -25.07
C ARG A 657 -37.21 -26.16 -23.79
N ALA A 658 -37.96 -27.26 -23.77
CA ALA A 658 -38.61 -27.77 -22.56
C ALA A 658 -37.63 -28.17 -21.43
N GLN A 659 -36.34 -28.33 -21.75
CA GLN A 659 -35.24 -28.61 -20.82
C GLN A 659 -34.46 -27.34 -20.41
N ARG A 660 -34.93 -26.14 -20.81
CA ARG A 660 -34.24 -24.85 -20.64
C ARG A 660 -32.92 -24.74 -21.40
N GLU A 661 -32.82 -25.43 -22.53
CA GLU A 661 -31.67 -25.35 -23.42
C GLU A 661 -31.96 -24.51 -24.66
N ILE A 662 -30.90 -23.95 -25.26
CA ILE A 662 -31.00 -22.98 -26.37
C ILE A 662 -30.95 -23.70 -27.72
N VAL A 663 -31.94 -23.42 -28.57
CA VAL A 663 -31.99 -23.89 -29.96
C VAL A 663 -32.09 -22.69 -30.91
N LEU A 664 -31.19 -22.62 -31.88
CA LEU A 664 -31.22 -21.59 -32.92
C LEU A 664 -31.89 -22.14 -34.18
N ASN A 665 -33.15 -21.77 -34.38
CA ASN A 665 -33.89 -22.05 -35.62
C ASN A 665 -33.52 -21.00 -36.68
N VAL A 666 -32.98 -21.45 -37.80
CA VAL A 666 -32.67 -20.61 -38.96
C VAL A 666 -33.24 -21.19 -40.26
N ALA A 667 -33.48 -20.33 -41.24
CA ALA A 667 -33.85 -20.75 -42.58
C ALA A 667 -33.23 -19.86 -43.66
N SER A 668 -33.14 -20.38 -44.88
CA SER A 668 -32.60 -19.61 -46.02
C SER A 668 -33.52 -18.46 -46.46
N SER A 669 -34.83 -18.57 -46.21
CA SER A 669 -35.85 -17.57 -46.54
C SER A 669 -36.56 -17.05 -45.28
N GLY A 670 -36.91 -15.76 -45.28
CA GLY A 670 -37.69 -15.16 -44.19
C GLY A 670 -39.03 -15.85 -43.96
N ILE A 671 -39.71 -16.25 -45.04
CA ILE A 671 -41.00 -16.94 -44.95
C ILE A 671 -40.85 -18.32 -44.30
N ALA A 672 -39.81 -19.06 -44.67
CA ALA A 672 -39.52 -20.37 -44.07
C ALA A 672 -39.17 -20.24 -42.58
N SER A 673 -38.42 -19.20 -42.18
CA SER A 673 -38.06 -19.00 -40.77
C SER A 673 -39.26 -18.75 -39.86
N LEU A 674 -40.35 -18.18 -40.37
CA LEU A 674 -41.56 -17.91 -39.57
C LEU A 674 -42.32 -19.20 -39.18
N LEU A 675 -42.05 -20.32 -39.84
CA LEU A 675 -42.67 -21.61 -39.53
C LEU A 675 -42.08 -22.26 -38.26
N LEU A 676 -40.92 -21.78 -37.80
CA LEU A 676 -40.25 -22.24 -36.59
C LEU A 676 -40.30 -21.14 -35.52
N THR A 677 -40.62 -21.53 -34.29
CA THR A 677 -40.68 -20.60 -33.16
C THR A 677 -39.29 -19.97 -32.91
N GLY A 678 -39.23 -18.64 -32.82
CA GLY A 678 -37.96 -17.91 -32.72
C GLY A 678 -37.08 -17.98 -33.97
N GLY A 679 -37.63 -18.41 -35.11
CA GLY A 679 -36.88 -18.56 -36.36
C GLY A 679 -36.43 -17.23 -36.96
N ARG A 680 -35.21 -17.21 -37.49
CA ARG A 680 -34.63 -16.08 -38.23
C ARG A 680 -34.02 -16.53 -39.55
N THR A 681 -33.76 -15.61 -40.47
CA THR A 681 -32.95 -15.97 -41.64
C THR A 681 -31.52 -16.26 -41.21
N THR A 682 -30.85 -17.22 -41.85
CA THR A 682 -29.44 -17.54 -41.54
C THR A 682 -28.54 -16.30 -41.66
N HIS A 683 -28.83 -15.44 -42.64
CA HIS A 683 -28.13 -14.18 -42.87
C HIS A 683 -28.27 -13.21 -41.70
N SER A 684 -29.48 -13.08 -41.13
CA SER A 684 -29.70 -12.18 -39.99
C SER A 684 -29.21 -12.75 -38.67
N ARG A 685 -29.28 -14.08 -38.46
CA ARG A 685 -28.85 -14.71 -37.19
C ARG A 685 -27.33 -14.74 -37.06
N PHE A 686 -26.61 -15.02 -38.13
CA PHE A 686 -25.15 -15.17 -38.08
C PHE A 686 -24.40 -14.02 -38.75
N ILE A 687 -25.09 -12.97 -39.22
CA ILE A 687 -24.47 -11.81 -39.89
C ILE A 687 -23.72 -12.24 -41.17
N ILE A 688 -24.31 -13.17 -41.93
CA ILE A 688 -23.76 -13.63 -43.21
C ILE A 688 -24.12 -12.61 -44.30
N PRO A 689 -23.14 -12.05 -45.05
CA PRO A 689 -23.41 -11.13 -46.13
C PRO A 689 -24.12 -11.81 -47.31
N LEU A 690 -25.01 -11.08 -47.99
CA LEU A 690 -25.81 -11.58 -49.13
C LEU A 690 -24.98 -11.85 -50.40
N THR A 691 -23.81 -11.22 -50.53
CA THR A 691 -22.85 -11.45 -51.63
C THR A 691 -21.62 -12.14 -51.08
N LEU A 692 -21.42 -13.41 -51.48
CA LEU A 692 -20.29 -14.23 -51.09
C LEU A 692 -19.14 -14.05 -52.12
N ASN A 693 -17.94 -13.76 -51.62
CA ASN A 693 -16.67 -13.84 -52.34
C ASN A 693 -15.79 -14.86 -51.60
N GLU A 694 -14.82 -15.46 -52.30
CA GLU A 694 -13.97 -16.55 -51.80
C GLU A 694 -13.13 -16.19 -50.55
N ASP A 695 -12.96 -14.89 -50.25
CA ASP A 695 -12.15 -14.39 -49.13
C ASP A 695 -12.94 -14.02 -47.85
N PHE A 696 -14.26 -14.25 -47.81
CA PHE A 696 -15.06 -13.79 -46.66
C PHE A 696 -15.17 -14.80 -45.52
N VAL A 697 -14.91 -14.31 -44.31
CA VAL A 697 -15.13 -15.00 -43.02
C VAL A 697 -16.26 -14.28 -42.27
N CYS A 698 -17.08 -15.05 -41.55
CA CYS A 698 -18.16 -14.53 -40.72
C CYS A 698 -17.61 -13.56 -39.64
N ARG A 699 -18.14 -12.33 -39.57
CA ARG A 699 -17.65 -11.28 -38.65
C ARG A 699 -18.47 -11.23 -37.35
N ILE A 700 -18.44 -12.31 -36.58
CA ILE A 700 -18.97 -12.30 -35.21
C ILE A 700 -17.81 -11.95 -34.27
N ASP A 701 -17.93 -10.84 -33.56
CA ASP A 701 -16.96 -10.43 -32.55
C ASP A 701 -16.96 -11.45 -31.38
N PRO A 702 -15.81 -12.03 -30.98
CA PRO A 702 -15.73 -13.00 -29.89
C PRO A 702 -16.31 -12.53 -28.56
N ASP A 703 -16.32 -11.22 -28.29
CA ASP A 703 -16.83 -10.64 -27.05
C ASP A 703 -18.29 -10.15 -27.17
N SER A 704 -18.92 -10.37 -28.33
CA SER A 704 -20.32 -9.96 -28.55
C SER A 704 -21.35 -10.87 -27.86
N ASP A 705 -22.51 -10.30 -27.56
CA ASP A 705 -23.69 -11.05 -27.09
C ASP A 705 -24.06 -12.21 -28.02
N LEU A 706 -23.86 -12.05 -29.34
CA LEU A 706 -24.13 -13.09 -30.33
C LEU A 706 -23.15 -14.25 -30.23
N ALA A 707 -21.85 -13.98 -30.03
CA ALA A 707 -20.87 -15.04 -29.82
C ALA A 707 -21.17 -15.84 -28.55
N SER A 708 -21.54 -15.16 -27.46
CA SER A 708 -21.95 -15.80 -26.21
C SER A 708 -23.20 -16.67 -26.38
N LEU A 709 -24.21 -16.20 -27.14
CA LEU A 709 -25.39 -16.99 -27.49
C LEU A 709 -25.02 -18.26 -28.26
N VAL A 710 -24.17 -18.14 -29.29
CA VAL A 710 -23.76 -19.26 -30.15
C VAL A 710 -22.99 -20.30 -29.34
N ARG A 711 -22.10 -19.90 -28.41
CA ARG A 711 -21.41 -20.83 -27.49
C ARG A 711 -22.36 -21.60 -26.56
N LYS A 712 -23.47 -20.99 -26.14
CA LYS A 712 -24.47 -21.63 -25.27
C LYS A 712 -25.56 -22.42 -26.01
N THR A 713 -25.53 -22.44 -27.34
CA THR A 713 -26.55 -23.11 -28.16
C THR A 713 -26.31 -24.62 -28.17
N SER A 714 -27.31 -25.41 -27.79
CA SER A 714 -27.26 -26.88 -27.84
C SER A 714 -27.49 -27.44 -29.25
N LEU A 715 -28.30 -26.77 -30.07
CA LEU A 715 -28.64 -27.21 -31.42
C LEU A 715 -28.92 -26.03 -32.37
N ILE A 716 -28.42 -26.11 -33.60
CA ILE A 716 -28.75 -25.21 -34.70
C ILE A 716 -29.56 -26.00 -35.73
N ILE A 717 -30.77 -25.54 -36.05
CA ILE A 717 -31.63 -26.13 -37.08
C ILE A 717 -31.66 -25.20 -38.29
N TRP A 718 -31.31 -25.69 -39.47
CA TRP A 718 -31.36 -24.93 -40.72
C TRP A 718 -32.40 -25.51 -41.69
N ASP A 719 -33.55 -24.85 -41.82
CA ASP A 719 -34.60 -25.24 -42.77
C ASP A 719 -34.41 -24.63 -44.16
N GLU A 720 -34.82 -25.35 -45.20
CA GLU A 720 -34.62 -24.98 -46.61
C GLU A 720 -33.14 -24.66 -46.94
N ALA A 721 -32.20 -25.43 -46.40
CA ALA A 721 -30.79 -25.31 -46.76
C ALA A 721 -30.61 -25.52 -48.28
N PRO A 722 -29.83 -24.65 -48.98
CA PRO A 722 -29.78 -24.67 -50.44
C PRO A 722 -29.28 -26.01 -50.99
N MET A 723 -30.09 -26.62 -51.86
CA MET A 723 -29.75 -27.90 -52.54
C MET A 723 -28.80 -27.74 -53.73
N SER A 724 -28.69 -26.53 -54.32
CA SER A 724 -27.82 -26.26 -55.47
C SER A 724 -26.43 -25.80 -55.02
N LEU A 725 -25.62 -26.72 -54.53
CA LEU A 725 -24.19 -26.50 -54.34
C LEU A 725 -23.47 -27.29 -55.44
N ASN A 726 -23.15 -26.61 -56.55
CA ASN A 726 -22.04 -27.05 -57.38
C ASN A 726 -20.82 -27.16 -56.45
N TRP A 727 -20.12 -28.28 -56.53
CA TRP A 727 -19.09 -28.74 -55.60
C TRP A 727 -17.98 -27.68 -55.29
N GLU A 728 -17.81 -26.68 -56.16
CA GLU A 728 -16.88 -25.55 -55.96
C GLU A 728 -17.42 -24.42 -55.07
N GLN A 729 -18.71 -24.06 -55.15
CA GLN A 729 -19.31 -23.04 -54.26
C GLN A 729 -19.72 -23.61 -52.89
N GLY A 730 -19.92 -24.93 -52.81
CA GLY A 730 -20.20 -25.62 -51.53
C GLY A 730 -19.03 -25.68 -50.57
N PHE A 731 -17.82 -25.46 -51.06
CA PHE A 731 -16.66 -25.22 -50.21
C PHE A 731 -16.85 -23.93 -49.38
N SER A 732 -17.23 -22.81 -49.99
CA SER A 732 -17.30 -21.51 -49.29
C SER A 732 -18.35 -21.44 -48.15
N LEU A 733 -19.53 -22.04 -48.34
CA LEU A 733 -20.59 -22.06 -47.31
C LEU A 733 -20.31 -23.06 -46.17
N LYS A 734 -19.70 -24.21 -46.48
CA LYS A 734 -19.24 -25.16 -45.46
C LYS A 734 -18.11 -24.57 -44.63
N TYR A 735 -17.17 -23.87 -45.28
CA TYR A 735 -16.16 -23.07 -44.61
C TYR A 735 -16.78 -21.95 -43.78
N SER A 736 -17.90 -21.35 -44.18
CA SER A 736 -18.56 -20.30 -43.39
C SER A 736 -19.17 -20.85 -42.09
N VAL A 737 -19.83 -22.01 -42.12
CA VAL A 737 -20.40 -22.66 -40.91
C VAL A 737 -19.31 -23.28 -40.05
N GLU A 738 -18.33 -23.97 -40.66
CA GLU A 738 -17.13 -24.44 -39.95
C GLU A 738 -16.35 -23.28 -39.36
N SER A 739 -16.23 -22.13 -40.05
CA SER A 739 -15.60 -20.92 -39.51
C SER A 739 -16.41 -20.33 -38.35
N ILE A 740 -17.74 -20.29 -38.41
CA ILE A 740 -18.57 -19.84 -37.27
C ILE A 740 -18.32 -20.73 -36.04
N LEU A 741 -18.22 -22.05 -36.23
CA LEU A 741 -18.02 -23.02 -35.15
C LEU A 741 -16.56 -23.03 -34.63
N LEU A 742 -15.57 -22.86 -35.51
CA LEU A 742 -14.14 -22.81 -35.18
C LEU A 742 -13.76 -21.47 -34.50
N TYR A 743 -14.33 -20.35 -34.99
CA TYR A 743 -14.05 -18.99 -34.48
C TYR A 743 -14.74 -18.74 -33.13
N CYS A 744 -15.89 -19.37 -32.87
CA CYS A 744 -16.57 -19.29 -31.57
C CYS A 744 -16.05 -20.30 -30.53
N GLN A 745 -15.00 -21.08 -30.84
CA GLN A 745 -14.42 -22.13 -29.97
C GLN A 745 -15.41 -23.24 -29.56
N ILE A 746 -16.30 -23.64 -30.47
CA ILE A 746 -17.31 -24.70 -30.17
C ILE A 746 -16.78 -26.10 -30.53
N ILE A 747 -15.75 -26.20 -31.37
CA ILE A 747 -15.12 -27.47 -31.77
C ILE A 747 -13.60 -27.35 -31.59
N ASP A 748 -13.00 -28.29 -30.84
CA ASP A 748 -11.55 -28.43 -30.75
C ASP A 748 -10.93 -28.75 -32.12
N LEU A 749 -9.75 -28.21 -32.41
CA LEU A 749 -9.00 -28.43 -33.66
C LEU A 749 -8.81 -29.92 -34.03
N VAL A 750 -8.89 -30.82 -33.04
CA VAL A 750 -8.73 -32.27 -33.20
C VAL A 750 -9.97 -32.89 -33.86
N THR A 751 -11.19 -32.46 -33.53
CA THR A 751 -12.44 -33.00 -34.09
C THR A 751 -12.72 -32.54 -35.52
N ALA A 752 -12.25 -31.35 -35.91
CA ALA A 752 -12.33 -30.87 -37.30
C ALA A 752 -11.55 -31.77 -38.28
N SER A 753 -10.43 -32.36 -37.85
CA SER A 753 -9.64 -33.29 -38.67
C SER A 753 -10.29 -34.66 -38.85
N HIS A 754 -11.17 -35.07 -37.92
CA HIS A 754 -11.94 -36.31 -38.02
C HIS A 754 -13.19 -36.13 -38.88
N LEU A 755 -13.85 -34.97 -38.84
CA LEU A 755 -14.94 -34.61 -39.76
C LEU A 755 -14.52 -34.58 -41.23
N SER A 756 -13.28 -34.22 -41.55
CA SER A 756 -12.77 -34.30 -42.93
C SER A 756 -12.52 -35.75 -43.38
N ARG A 757 -12.37 -36.70 -42.44
CA ARG A 757 -12.16 -38.13 -42.71
C ARG A 757 -13.48 -38.91 -42.81
N ASP A 758 -14.45 -38.63 -41.94
CA ASP A 758 -15.71 -39.39 -41.87
C ASP A 758 -16.71 -39.01 -42.97
N VAL A 759 -16.56 -37.86 -43.64
CA VAL A 759 -17.40 -37.49 -44.80
C VAL A 759 -17.10 -38.33 -46.05
N LYS A 760 -16.00 -39.08 -46.10
CA LYS A 760 -15.80 -40.12 -47.13
C LYS A 760 -16.72 -41.33 -46.94
N GLU A 761 -17.29 -41.52 -45.75
CA GLU A 761 -18.20 -42.64 -45.44
C GLU A 761 -19.54 -42.10 -44.93
N GLY A 762 -20.27 -41.36 -45.77
CA GLY A 762 -21.61 -40.89 -45.42
C GLY A 762 -22.60 -42.04 -45.21
N LYS A 763 -23.04 -42.27 -43.96
CA LYS A 763 -24.27 -43.00 -43.65
C LYS A 763 -25.47 -42.18 -44.12
N ARG A 764 -26.02 -42.58 -45.26
CA ARG A 764 -27.29 -42.07 -45.79
C ARG A 764 -28.44 -42.80 -45.11
N GLU A 765 -29.18 -42.11 -44.24
CA GLU A 765 -30.50 -42.58 -43.85
C GLU A 765 -31.54 -41.98 -44.81
N ARG A 766 -32.17 -42.86 -45.58
CA ARG A 766 -33.27 -42.52 -46.49
C ARG A 766 -34.57 -42.57 -45.69
N ILE A 767 -35.37 -41.50 -45.81
CA ILE A 767 -36.82 -41.55 -45.59
C ILE A 767 -37.44 -42.31 -46.76
#